data_AF-A0A8J1MUI2-F1
#
_entry.id   AF-A0A8J1MUI2-F1
#
_cell.length_a   1.000
_cell.length_b   1.000
_cell.length_c   1.000
_cell.angle_alpha   90.00
_cell.angle_beta   90.00
_cell.angle_gamma   90.00
#
_symmetry.space_group_name_H-M   'P 1'
#
loop_
_entity.id
_entity.type
_entity.pdbx_description
1 polymer ?
#
loop_
_entity_poly.entity_id
_entity_poly.type
_entity_poly.pdbx_seq_one_letter_code
_entity_poly.pdbx_strand_id
1 'polypeptide(L)'
;MDEYIDRAFLSNDYAETWHISEADADRVLWQLSHTELPCKSNEADIAAEWERLKRREVDLDLHGMFLSDYYRLKRIPRGFRIRNIPTIGRSNPEFCKKWIGVLNKCSLDLMILVIEEVSSDIIKVRKSLSSHETEHQAVLSGEAFNAALSKARASLEQYKQDLVRFKKEKLRRVNEDYTNCRLYRWLSGGCDPDQQAGRFRRAPRYKLKKPLNTVDNSSGDSDGDDLSAERSRGQEGNAAVPTSVESPPCFNPLNSLVSFFRGAPSWEGQTTVRTYKKYPTRRGQRRKGIQTLAVPIFNLSQHTLSPSELSILQKGLSFVPTCHLDSLDWDIDFFKLCRGLCLRDHFRDSPVTTEEPAKLKLKSLFTPPCVHPTIKLFKHAVEQGMEANTVIPRVRQNITKDERAAIKTLQEDTNLIIRPADKGGGIVLLNYSEYRDEILGQLGTKDVYKQLSGDPIKSFKSQVDGVLNQAFEDDIIDSTLKEYLKQEFPICPTLYTLPKVHKSLIKPPGRPIVSSRGSLLHPIGIYLDVILQPVVQNTPTYLRDTPHLLECLRSLVIPVGKKCWLASLDVVSLYTCIPHGAGIEAVRRSLEEYANYVGPPIPFVLELLRLALTMNYFRFQSDFFLQVSGTSMGAAMAPSYANLFMHQFEQHYIVPKYGDRILFFRRYIDDVIIVWSGTEDEFQLMVRELNALDSPVKFTHEIHPELIHFLDIEIWKREDHIEYTLFRKSTDKNVLLHYNSCHPGPMKKSLPISQFCRVLRNNSNSEVAEQQLSSMRSLFLDSGYPESVLEQALILARQRVSTPRAHTNSPPKFIYSTKYTTGSHRTKKLVSNHWSIIQADAGLKSVVPKDLMTCYRRGTNLKDLLVKTDPVGCYQKGQNTWLRNDLPGCFRCPNCTSCRFMTLGNSFLHPQTGKRFLIKHHITCTTTHIIYLITCPCGLSYVGKTDQTLRLRMDGHRSAIRTAFRNGYTNKPVANHFLEVGHRLPTFRFIAIDHIPPPRRGGDRSKILLQREVFWTRKLNTLAPAGLNDQCSLLCFLEQR
;
A
#
# COMPACT_ATOMS: atom_id res chain seq x y z
N MET A 1 27.26 31.68 48.06
CA MET A 1 27.33 31.25 46.65
C MET A 1 27.77 32.43 45.78
N ASP A 2 27.31 33.60 46.16
CA ASP A 2 27.35 34.88 45.45
C ASP A 2 28.77 35.43 45.30
N GLU A 3 29.66 35.28 46.29
CA GLU A 3 31.10 35.61 46.14
C GLU A 3 31.80 34.85 45.00
N TYR A 4 31.35 33.62 44.69
CA TYR A 4 31.89 32.83 43.57
C TYR A 4 31.28 33.27 42.23
N ILE A 5 30.06 33.82 42.26
CA ILE A 5 29.43 34.46 41.10
C ILE A 5 30.18 35.75 40.78
N ASP A 6 30.45 36.62 41.77
CA ASP A 6 31.12 37.90 41.54
C ASP A 6 32.56 37.74 41.03
N ARG A 7 33.33 36.75 41.54
CA ARG A 7 34.67 36.46 40.98
C ARG A 7 34.61 35.98 39.53
N ALA A 8 33.63 35.14 39.18
CA ALA A 8 33.41 34.68 37.81
C ALA A 8 32.74 35.72 36.88
N PHE A 9 32.33 36.87 37.42
CA PHE A 9 31.76 38.00 36.67
C PHE A 9 32.82 39.05 36.28
N LEU A 10 33.99 39.06 36.94
CA LEU A 10 35.05 40.05 36.72
C LEU A 10 36.21 39.53 35.85
N SER A 11 36.37 38.22 35.69
CA SER A 11 37.33 37.63 34.74
C SER A 11 36.69 37.39 33.36
N ASN A 12 37.53 37.37 32.32
CA ASN A 12 37.09 37.26 30.92
C ASN A 12 36.80 35.78 30.49
N ASP A 13 36.56 34.90 31.47
CA ASP A 13 36.55 33.42 31.39
C ASP A 13 35.74 32.81 30.24
N TYR A 14 34.63 33.46 29.85
CA TYR A 14 33.81 32.97 28.75
C TYR A 14 34.58 32.89 27.41
N ALA A 15 35.65 33.68 27.25
CA ALA A 15 36.53 33.65 26.07
C ALA A 15 37.48 32.44 26.01
N GLU A 16 37.71 31.75 27.13
CA GLU A 16 38.52 30.52 27.22
C GLU A 16 37.78 29.30 26.67
N THR A 17 36.44 29.28 26.79
CA THR A 17 35.60 28.16 26.31
C THR A 17 35.46 28.06 24.79
N TRP A 18 36.26 28.84 24.04
CA TRP A 18 36.28 28.87 22.57
C TRP A 18 37.37 27.95 22.03
N HIS A 19 37.05 26.67 21.85
CA HIS A 19 37.95 25.67 21.26
C HIS A 19 37.57 25.36 19.80
N ILE A 20 38.12 26.15 18.89
CA ILE A 20 38.12 25.99 17.42
C ILE A 20 39.55 26.30 16.95
N SER A 21 40.09 25.60 15.95
CA SER A 21 41.47 25.83 15.52
C SER A 21 41.60 27.04 14.59
N GLU A 22 42.79 27.64 14.50
CA GLU A 22 43.03 28.75 13.55
C GLU A 22 42.84 28.30 12.09
N ALA A 23 43.17 27.03 11.77
CA ALA A 23 42.92 26.44 10.46
C ALA A 23 41.43 26.25 10.12
N ASP A 24 40.54 26.20 11.12
CA ASP A 24 39.08 26.25 10.91
C ASP A 24 38.60 27.71 10.77
N ALA A 25 39.22 28.66 11.47
CA ALA A 25 38.89 30.07 11.40
C ALA A 25 39.16 30.64 9.99
N ASP A 26 40.35 30.37 9.42
CA ASP A 26 40.76 30.90 8.13
C ASP A 26 39.92 30.39 6.94
N ARG A 27 39.26 29.24 7.07
CA ARG A 27 38.28 28.75 6.07
C ARG A 27 36.98 29.56 6.04
N VAL A 28 36.64 30.24 7.14
CA VAL A 28 35.30 30.80 7.40
C VAL A 28 35.28 32.34 7.37
N LEU A 29 36.44 32.99 7.40
CA LEU A 29 36.54 34.45 7.33
C LEU A 29 36.19 35.00 5.93
N TRP A 30 35.11 35.77 5.84
CA TRP A 30 34.63 36.38 4.59
C TRP A 30 35.66 37.30 3.94
N GLN A 31 36.18 36.91 2.77
CA GLN A 31 37.15 37.70 1.99
C GLN A 31 36.43 38.66 1.03
N LEU A 32 36.89 39.91 0.96
CA LEU A 32 36.25 41.00 0.19
C LEU A 32 36.80 41.12 -1.23
N SER A 33 36.21 40.38 -2.18
CA SER A 33 36.42 40.63 -3.62
C SER A 33 35.51 41.76 -4.12
N HIS A 34 36.04 42.98 -4.24
CA HIS A 34 35.34 44.09 -4.90
C HIS A 34 35.56 44.03 -6.42
N THR A 35 34.50 43.77 -7.18
CA THR A 35 34.47 43.91 -8.64
C THR A 35 33.24 44.73 -9.05
N GLU A 36 33.47 46.01 -9.35
CA GLU A 36 32.57 46.80 -10.19
C GLU A 36 32.95 46.62 -11.66
N LEU A 37 32.00 46.77 -12.60
CA LEU A 37 32.13 47.22 -14.01
C LEU A 37 30.69 47.28 -14.64
N PRO A 38 30.47 47.71 -15.91
CA PRO A 38 29.32 48.56 -16.26
C PRO A 38 28.12 47.83 -16.91
N CYS A 39 27.03 48.59 -17.15
CA CYS A 39 25.71 48.08 -17.52
C CYS A 39 24.93 49.08 -18.41
N LYS A 40 24.01 48.55 -19.23
CA LYS A 40 22.90 49.15 -20.02
C LYS A 40 21.85 48.01 -20.23
N SER A 41 21.05 47.95 -21.29
CA SER A 41 19.71 48.55 -21.50
C SER A 41 18.80 47.48 -22.17
N ASN A 42 17.48 47.60 -22.39
CA ASN A 42 16.48 48.69 -22.27
C ASN A 42 15.09 47.98 -22.11
N GLU A 43 14.19 48.18 -21.12
CA GLU A 43 14.21 49.04 -19.92
C GLU A 43 13.65 48.38 -18.65
N ALA A 44 12.31 48.25 -18.54
CA ALA A 44 11.59 48.32 -17.27
C ALA A 44 11.76 47.12 -16.33
N ASP A 45 11.32 45.91 -16.73
CA ASP A 45 11.34 44.73 -15.85
C ASP A 45 12.76 44.27 -15.50
N ILE A 46 13.71 44.45 -16.43
CA ILE A 46 15.13 44.11 -16.25
C ILE A 46 15.74 44.90 -15.08
N ALA A 47 15.42 46.20 -14.96
CA ALA A 47 15.91 47.02 -13.85
C ALA A 47 15.38 46.54 -12.48
N ALA A 48 14.13 46.05 -12.43
CA ALA A 48 13.53 45.50 -11.21
C ALA A 48 14.14 44.14 -10.82
N GLU A 49 14.44 43.26 -11.80
CA GLU A 49 15.12 41.99 -11.54
C GLU A 49 16.58 42.21 -11.11
N TRP A 50 17.31 43.09 -11.78
CA TRP A 50 18.68 43.46 -11.40
C TRP A 50 18.73 44.09 -10.01
N GLU A 51 17.83 45.01 -9.67
CA GLU A 51 17.74 45.57 -8.31
C GLU A 51 17.38 44.48 -7.28
N ARG A 52 16.52 43.50 -7.62
CA ARG A 52 16.19 42.36 -6.76
C ARG A 52 17.40 41.46 -6.49
N LEU A 53 18.17 41.12 -7.53
CA LEU A 53 19.38 40.31 -7.43
C LEU A 53 20.47 41.03 -6.64
N LYS A 54 20.74 42.30 -6.93
CA LYS A 54 21.71 43.12 -6.19
C LYS A 54 21.30 43.38 -4.73
N ARG A 55 20.01 43.55 -4.42
CA ARG A 55 19.54 43.61 -3.02
C ARG A 55 19.82 42.30 -2.29
N ARG A 56 19.63 41.14 -2.94
CA ARG A 56 19.95 39.83 -2.35
C ARG A 56 21.45 39.61 -2.17
N GLU A 57 22.28 40.07 -3.11
CA GLU A 57 23.75 40.07 -2.97
C GLU A 57 24.17 40.88 -1.73
N VAL A 58 23.71 42.14 -1.62
CA VAL A 58 23.99 43.02 -0.47
C VAL A 58 23.49 42.43 0.86
N ASP A 59 22.31 41.79 0.87
CA ASP A 59 21.78 41.10 2.05
C ASP A 59 22.70 39.96 2.51
N LEU A 60 23.26 39.18 1.57
CA LEU A 60 24.14 38.03 1.80
C LEU A 60 25.56 38.45 2.20
N ASP A 61 26.22 39.37 1.47
CA ASP A 61 27.53 39.93 1.82
C ASP A 61 27.49 40.52 3.24
N LEU A 62 26.52 41.39 3.52
CA LEU A 62 26.34 41.96 4.85
C LEU A 62 25.85 40.93 5.88
N HIS A 63 25.47 39.70 5.51
CA HIS A 63 25.24 38.62 6.47
C HIS A 63 26.53 37.85 6.78
N GLY A 64 27.32 37.49 5.77
CA GLY A 64 28.63 36.84 5.93
C GLY A 64 29.61 37.71 6.71
N MET A 65 29.79 38.98 6.30
CA MET A 65 30.68 39.94 6.97
C MET A 65 30.33 40.09 8.46
N PHE A 66 29.07 40.41 8.79
CA PHE A 66 28.70 40.62 10.19
C PHE A 66 28.77 39.32 11.02
N LEU A 67 28.54 38.13 10.44
CA LEU A 67 28.78 36.86 11.15
C LEU A 67 30.28 36.62 11.40
N SER A 68 31.13 37.00 10.45
CA SER A 68 32.60 37.01 10.63
C SER A 68 33.02 37.98 11.73
N ASP A 69 32.41 39.17 11.83
CA ASP A 69 32.65 40.12 12.93
C ASP A 69 32.21 39.55 14.29
N TYR A 70 31.04 38.89 14.35
CA TYR A 70 30.58 38.19 15.55
C TYR A 70 31.56 37.09 15.98
N TYR A 71 32.10 36.33 15.02
CA TYR A 71 33.12 35.30 15.28
C TYR A 71 34.43 35.92 15.79
N ARG A 72 34.99 36.90 15.06
CA ARG A 72 36.24 37.62 15.41
C ARG A 72 36.20 38.26 16.79
N LEU A 73 35.07 38.84 17.19
CA LEU A 73 34.90 39.48 18.50
C LEU A 73 34.63 38.48 19.65
N LYS A 74 34.59 37.17 19.36
CA LYS A 74 34.12 36.10 20.26
C LYS A 74 32.72 36.40 20.84
N ARG A 75 31.71 36.62 19.97
CA ARG A 75 30.33 37.03 20.35
C ARG A 75 29.24 36.26 19.61
N ILE A 76 28.45 35.46 20.34
CA ILE A 76 27.30 34.73 19.78
C ILE A 76 26.08 35.66 19.66
N PRO A 77 25.49 35.85 18.45
CA PRO A 77 24.31 36.68 18.24
C PRO A 77 23.08 36.13 18.99
N ARG A 78 22.20 37.02 19.48
CA ARG A 78 20.97 36.65 20.23
C ARG A 78 20.08 35.58 19.57
N GLY A 79 20.15 35.42 18.24
CA GLY A 79 19.39 34.41 17.48
C GLY A 79 20.01 33.01 17.42
N PHE A 80 21.32 32.87 17.67
CA PHE A 80 22.04 31.59 17.61
C PHE A 80 22.23 30.94 18.99
N ARG A 81 22.00 31.68 20.10
CA ARG A 81 22.20 31.20 21.47
C ARG A 81 21.21 30.09 21.84
N ILE A 82 21.72 28.89 22.10
CA ILE A 82 20.92 27.75 22.55
C ILE A 82 20.47 27.96 24.00
N ARG A 83 19.15 27.87 24.25
CA ARG A 83 18.52 28.13 25.57
C ARG A 83 18.25 26.84 26.37
N ASN A 84 19.22 25.93 26.42
CA ASN A 84 19.07 24.68 27.20
C ASN A 84 19.62 24.87 28.63
N ILE A 85 18.93 24.31 29.63
CA ILE A 85 19.25 24.49 31.06
C ILE A 85 19.52 23.11 31.68
N PRO A 86 20.60 22.93 32.45
CA PRO A 86 20.89 21.64 33.08
C PRO A 86 19.88 21.33 34.20
N THR A 87 19.26 20.16 34.13
CA THR A 87 18.31 19.65 35.15
C THR A 87 19.02 19.01 36.35
N ILE A 88 20.28 18.62 36.20
CA ILE A 88 21.14 17.99 37.23
C ILE A 88 22.49 18.72 37.21
N GLY A 89 23.18 18.80 38.36
CA GLY A 89 24.53 19.39 38.45
C GLY A 89 24.60 20.92 38.54
N ARG A 90 23.46 21.62 38.56
CA ARG A 90 23.38 23.10 38.58
C ARG A 90 24.06 23.78 39.79
N SER A 91 24.30 23.04 40.87
CA SER A 91 25.03 23.51 42.06
C SER A 91 26.56 23.41 41.94
N ASN A 92 27.10 22.80 40.89
CA ASN A 92 28.53 22.64 40.66
C ASN A 92 29.02 23.66 39.59
N PRO A 93 29.87 24.65 39.96
CA PRO A 93 30.36 25.66 39.03
C PRO A 93 31.11 25.09 37.82
N GLU A 94 31.95 24.06 38.03
CA GLU A 94 32.72 23.41 36.96
C GLU A 94 31.84 22.67 35.96
N PHE A 95 30.77 22.03 36.45
CA PHE A 95 29.76 21.43 35.58
C PHE A 95 29.05 22.51 34.75
N CYS A 96 28.72 23.66 35.36
CA CYS A 96 28.13 24.80 34.63
C CYS A 96 29.09 25.42 33.61
N LYS A 97 30.39 25.63 33.92
CA LYS A 97 31.41 26.13 32.96
C LYS A 97 31.52 25.19 31.76
N LYS A 98 31.54 23.86 31.99
CA LYS A 98 31.56 22.84 30.93
C LYS A 98 30.26 22.79 30.11
N TRP A 99 29.09 22.85 30.75
CA TRP A 99 27.78 22.90 30.06
C TRP A 99 27.68 24.12 29.14
N ILE A 100 28.10 25.29 29.62
CA ILE A 100 28.14 26.53 28.83
C ILE A 100 29.11 26.39 27.64
N GLY A 101 30.28 25.77 27.84
CA GLY A 101 31.21 25.46 26.74
C GLY A 101 30.57 24.62 25.63
N VAL A 102 29.79 23.60 25.97
CA VAL A 102 29.03 22.80 24.99
C VAL A 102 27.97 23.63 24.26
N LEU A 103 27.21 24.46 24.98
CA LEU A 103 26.21 25.35 24.35
C LEU A 103 26.87 26.39 23.43
N ASN A 104 28.01 26.97 23.84
CA ASN A 104 28.79 27.89 23.03
C ASN A 104 29.27 27.20 21.75
N LYS A 105 29.89 26.01 21.86
CA LYS A 105 30.37 25.25 20.70
C LYS A 105 29.24 24.96 19.71
N CYS A 106 28.13 24.35 20.14
CA CYS A 106 27.02 24.08 19.24
C CYS A 106 26.39 25.35 18.62
N SER A 107 26.38 26.48 19.35
CA SER A 107 25.99 27.78 18.78
C SER A 107 26.97 28.33 17.74
N LEU A 108 28.25 27.97 17.80
CA LEU A 108 29.30 28.37 16.84
C LEU A 108 29.33 27.45 15.63
N ASP A 109 29.19 26.13 15.81
CA ASP A 109 29.03 25.17 14.72
C ASP A 109 27.83 25.59 13.82
N LEU A 110 26.71 26.00 14.44
CA LEU A 110 25.55 26.55 13.74
C LEU A 110 25.80 27.91 13.07
N MET A 111 26.75 28.73 13.55
CA MET A 111 27.15 29.96 12.86
C MET A 111 28.00 29.66 11.63
N ILE A 112 28.95 28.71 11.73
CA ILE A 112 29.82 28.28 10.64
C ILE A 112 29.00 27.71 9.49
N LEU A 113 28.10 26.75 9.76
CA LEU A 113 27.20 26.16 8.76
C LEU A 113 26.34 27.21 8.01
N VAL A 114 25.99 28.32 8.66
CA VAL A 114 25.26 29.43 8.01
C VAL A 114 26.19 30.33 7.19
N ILE A 115 27.45 30.52 7.58
CA ILE A 115 28.45 31.24 6.75
C ILE A 115 28.77 30.42 5.50
N GLU A 116 28.90 29.09 5.62
CA GLU A 116 29.13 28.18 4.49
C GLU A 116 27.96 28.23 3.49
N GLU A 117 26.71 28.11 3.93
CA GLU A 117 25.56 28.19 3.03
C GLU A 117 25.41 29.60 2.43
N VAL A 118 25.69 30.68 3.18
CA VAL A 118 25.70 32.06 2.64
C VAL A 118 26.80 32.25 1.58
N SER A 119 27.96 31.60 1.75
CA SER A 119 29.05 31.58 0.76
C SER A 119 28.64 30.81 -0.51
N SER A 120 27.98 29.68 -0.34
CA SER A 120 27.39 28.90 -1.44
C SER A 120 26.33 29.72 -2.19
N ASP A 121 25.39 30.34 -1.47
CA ASP A 121 24.27 31.07 -2.06
C ASP A 121 24.70 32.38 -2.74
N ILE A 122 25.73 33.07 -2.25
CA ILE A 122 26.24 34.26 -2.96
C ILE A 122 26.96 33.90 -4.26
N ILE A 123 27.64 32.75 -4.34
CA ILE A 123 28.22 32.25 -5.61
C ILE A 123 27.08 31.94 -6.61
N LYS A 124 25.97 31.35 -6.15
CA LYS A 124 24.78 31.13 -6.99
C LYS A 124 24.21 32.47 -7.51
N VAL A 125 24.02 33.46 -6.62
CA VAL A 125 23.49 34.79 -6.98
C VAL A 125 24.42 35.55 -7.91
N ARG A 126 25.75 35.55 -7.67
CA ARG A 126 26.75 36.19 -8.55
C ARG A 126 26.82 35.51 -9.92
N LYS A 127 26.66 34.19 -10.00
CA LYS A 127 26.52 33.49 -11.29
C LYS A 127 25.25 33.89 -12.02
N SER A 128 24.08 33.90 -11.36
CA SER A 128 22.83 34.35 -11.98
C SER A 128 22.90 35.81 -12.46
N LEU A 129 23.53 36.69 -11.67
CA LEU A 129 23.75 38.08 -12.06
C LEU A 129 24.67 38.17 -13.29
N SER A 130 25.82 37.48 -13.27
CA SER A 130 26.77 37.45 -14.39
C SER A 130 26.14 36.88 -15.66
N SER A 131 25.36 35.80 -15.58
CA SER A 131 24.59 35.27 -16.72
C SER A 131 23.64 36.33 -17.28
N HIS A 132 22.82 36.96 -16.41
CA HIS A 132 21.87 38.01 -16.81
C HIS A 132 22.57 39.24 -17.41
N GLU A 133 23.77 39.59 -16.94
CA GLU A 133 24.58 40.67 -17.49
C GLU A 133 25.20 40.27 -18.86
N THR A 134 25.66 39.03 -19.04
CA THR A 134 26.18 38.53 -20.34
C THR A 134 25.09 38.32 -21.40
N GLU A 135 23.91 37.81 -21.03
CA GLU A 135 22.76 37.59 -21.93
C GLU A 135 22.21 38.89 -22.53
N HIS A 136 22.51 40.04 -21.93
CA HIS A 136 21.99 41.34 -22.34
C HIS A 136 23.09 42.27 -22.90
N GLN A 137 24.36 41.86 -22.87
CA GLN A 137 25.52 42.67 -23.29
C GLN A 137 25.51 43.07 -24.78
N ALA A 138 24.61 42.51 -25.59
CA ALA A 138 24.41 42.86 -27.00
C ALA A 138 23.41 44.01 -27.26
N VAL A 139 22.67 44.50 -26.26
CA VAL A 139 21.46 45.35 -26.44
C VAL A 139 21.66 46.78 -25.88
N LEU A 140 22.90 47.27 -25.88
CA LEU A 140 23.37 48.28 -24.91
C LEU A 140 23.42 49.74 -25.40
N SER A 141 22.32 50.29 -25.94
CA SER A 141 22.22 51.73 -26.27
C SER A 141 20.84 52.37 -26.05
N GLY A 142 20.59 52.88 -24.84
CA GLY A 142 19.44 53.74 -24.53
C GLY A 142 19.75 54.72 -23.39
N GLU A 143 19.19 55.93 -23.44
CA GLU A 143 19.39 56.97 -22.41
C GLU A 143 18.51 56.76 -21.16
N ALA A 144 17.22 56.49 -21.37
CA ALA A 144 16.21 56.29 -20.33
C ALA A 144 16.61 55.21 -19.30
N PHE A 145 17.25 54.12 -19.75
CA PHE A 145 17.79 53.10 -18.86
C PHE A 145 18.81 53.62 -17.85
N ASN A 146 19.65 54.59 -18.21
CA ASN A 146 20.68 55.09 -17.28
C ASN A 146 20.04 55.90 -16.14
N ALA A 147 18.94 56.60 -16.40
CA ALA A 147 18.15 57.26 -15.37
C ALA A 147 17.49 56.24 -14.43
N ALA A 148 16.89 55.18 -14.98
CA ALA A 148 16.31 54.09 -14.19
C ALA A 148 17.36 53.34 -13.34
N LEU A 149 18.49 52.97 -13.94
CA LEU A 149 19.58 52.26 -13.26
C LEU A 149 20.28 53.15 -12.22
N SER A 150 20.43 54.45 -12.47
CA SER A 150 20.94 55.42 -11.49
C SER A 150 20.02 55.50 -10.27
N LYS A 151 18.70 55.58 -10.49
CA LYS A 151 17.69 55.56 -9.42
C LYS A 151 17.71 54.24 -8.64
N ALA A 152 17.87 53.10 -9.31
CA ALA A 152 18.02 51.78 -8.66
C ALA A 152 19.32 51.70 -7.84
N ARG A 153 20.44 52.25 -8.32
CA ARG A 153 21.72 52.32 -7.59
C ARG A 153 21.62 53.20 -6.34
N ALA A 154 20.99 54.37 -6.43
CA ALA A 154 20.74 55.23 -5.27
C ALA A 154 19.81 54.56 -4.23
N SER A 155 18.76 53.90 -4.69
CA SER A 155 17.84 53.07 -3.90
C SER A 155 18.57 51.92 -3.16
N LEU A 156 19.51 51.27 -3.85
CA LEU A 156 20.34 50.19 -3.30
C LEU A 156 21.36 50.68 -2.27
N GLU A 157 22.07 51.78 -2.52
CA GLU A 157 23.06 52.33 -1.58
C GLU A 157 22.38 52.86 -0.30
N GLN A 158 21.21 53.51 -0.42
CA GLN A 158 20.42 53.87 0.76
C GLN A 158 19.96 52.64 1.56
N TYR A 159 19.53 51.57 0.88
CA TYR A 159 19.16 50.30 1.52
C TYR A 159 20.34 49.64 2.26
N LYS A 160 21.51 49.62 1.63
CA LYS A 160 22.78 49.11 2.19
C LYS A 160 23.18 49.89 3.45
N GLN A 161 23.08 51.22 3.44
CA GLN A 161 23.40 52.05 4.60
C GLN A 161 22.45 51.82 5.79
N ASP A 162 21.13 51.74 5.54
CA ASP A 162 20.15 51.40 6.59
C ASP A 162 20.37 49.99 7.15
N LEU A 163 20.72 49.02 6.29
CA LEU A 163 21.01 47.66 6.71
C LEU A 163 22.29 47.57 7.54
N VAL A 164 23.38 48.24 7.13
CA VAL A 164 24.62 48.35 7.92
C VAL A 164 24.33 48.99 9.29
N ARG A 165 23.56 50.08 9.34
CA ARG A 165 23.15 50.73 10.59
C ARG A 165 22.39 49.78 11.51
N PHE A 166 21.44 49.02 10.97
CA PHE A 166 20.67 48.03 11.72
C PHE A 166 21.51 46.85 12.22
N LYS A 167 22.51 46.39 11.44
CA LYS A 167 23.42 45.32 11.85
C LYS A 167 24.45 45.80 12.88
N LYS A 168 24.99 47.02 12.77
CA LYS A 168 25.79 47.67 13.83
C LYS A 168 25.01 47.78 15.14
N GLU A 169 23.75 48.20 15.11
CA GLU A 169 22.89 48.27 16.31
C GLU A 169 22.52 46.89 16.87
N LYS A 170 22.52 45.81 16.06
CA LYS A 170 22.44 44.43 16.60
C LYS A 170 23.73 44.04 17.32
N LEU A 171 24.89 44.34 16.74
CA LEU A 171 26.20 44.02 17.33
C LEU A 171 26.41 44.78 18.66
N ARG A 172 26.06 46.07 18.70
CA ARG A 172 26.07 46.89 19.93
C ARG A 172 25.27 46.24 21.05
N ARG A 173 24.02 45.81 20.78
CA ARG A 173 23.15 45.11 21.75
C ARG A 173 23.59 43.69 22.11
N VAL A 174 24.40 43.05 21.27
CA VAL A 174 25.05 41.78 21.64
C VAL A 174 26.22 42.06 22.59
N ASN A 175 27.04 43.08 22.32
CA ASN A 175 28.11 43.49 23.24
C ASN A 175 27.56 43.91 24.60
N GLU A 176 26.45 44.66 24.64
CA GLU A 176 25.71 44.94 25.88
C GLU A 176 25.36 43.67 26.67
N ASP A 177 24.96 42.57 26.01
CA ASP A 177 24.65 41.31 26.72
C ASP A 177 25.89 40.68 27.36
N TYR A 178 27.04 40.76 26.71
CA TYR A 178 28.30 40.23 27.24
C TYR A 178 28.79 41.11 28.41
N THR A 179 28.81 42.44 28.23
CA THR A 179 29.21 43.40 29.29
C THR A 179 28.30 43.38 30.52
N ASN A 180 27.03 42.99 30.36
CA ASN A 180 26.07 42.86 31.47
C ASN A 180 25.80 41.39 31.88
N CYS A 181 26.61 40.43 31.43
CA CYS A 181 26.49 38.98 31.70
C CYS A 181 25.11 38.35 31.41
N ARG A 182 24.32 38.91 30.47
CA ARG A 182 22.91 38.53 30.19
C ARG A 182 22.74 37.32 29.26
N LEU A 183 23.79 36.51 29.03
CA LEU A 183 23.73 35.34 28.15
C LEU A 183 22.95 34.18 28.75
N TYR A 184 23.34 33.74 29.95
CA TYR A 184 22.81 32.55 30.62
C TYR A 184 22.16 32.96 31.94
N ARG A 185 21.08 33.72 31.84
CA ARG A 185 20.38 34.38 32.97
C ARG A 185 19.92 33.43 34.09
N TRP A 186 19.85 32.13 33.82
CA TRP A 186 19.56 31.07 34.79
C TRP A 186 20.71 30.77 35.76
N LEU A 187 21.91 31.32 35.55
CA LEU A 187 23.01 31.27 36.52
C LEU A 187 22.75 32.19 37.71
N SER A 188 22.24 33.40 37.47
CA SER A 188 22.08 34.48 38.44
C SER A 188 20.87 34.32 39.39
N GLY A 189 20.47 33.07 39.71
CA GLY A 189 19.33 32.73 40.57
C GLY A 189 17.92 33.09 40.05
N GLY A 190 17.79 34.13 39.23
CA GLY A 190 16.51 34.71 38.82
C GLY A 190 15.64 33.82 37.94
N CYS A 191 14.33 33.80 38.24
CA CYS A 191 13.31 33.25 37.36
C CYS A 191 13.25 34.04 36.04
N ASP A 192 13.03 33.35 34.91
CA ASP A 192 12.87 33.99 33.60
C ASP A 192 11.49 34.65 33.47
N PRO A 193 11.38 35.98 33.29
CA PRO A 193 10.09 36.66 33.19
C PRO A 193 9.20 36.15 32.04
N ASP A 194 9.79 35.57 30.99
CA ASP A 194 9.05 34.97 29.87
C ASP A 194 8.19 33.74 30.28
N GLN A 195 8.37 33.18 31.50
CA GLN A 195 7.46 32.14 32.03
C GLN A 195 6.15 32.68 32.64
N GLN A 196 6.02 33.98 32.88
CA GLN A 196 4.72 34.63 33.19
C GLN A 196 4.28 35.65 32.13
N ALA A 197 5.21 36.21 31.36
CA ALA A 197 4.94 37.21 30.32
C ALA A 197 4.44 36.59 28.99
N GLY A 198 3.29 35.92 29.01
CA GLY A 198 2.62 35.34 27.84
C GLY A 198 2.07 36.34 26.79
N ARG A 199 2.72 37.50 26.62
CA ARG A 199 2.37 38.57 25.67
C ARG A 199 3.63 39.27 25.13
N PHE A 200 4.10 38.86 23.95
CA PHE A 200 5.04 39.69 23.17
C PHE A 200 4.39 41.03 22.79
N ARG A 201 4.60 42.06 23.60
CA ARG A 201 4.48 43.46 23.15
C ARG A 201 5.48 43.64 22.01
N ARG A 202 5.00 44.00 20.81
CA ARG A 202 5.90 44.39 19.72
C ARG A 202 6.62 45.68 20.11
N ALA A 203 7.93 45.72 19.95
CA ALA A 203 8.64 46.99 19.88
C ALA A 203 8.05 47.84 18.74
N PRO A 204 7.90 49.17 18.90
CA PRO A 204 7.38 50.03 17.85
C PRO A 204 8.29 49.96 16.62
N ARG A 205 7.72 49.67 15.44
CA ARG A 205 8.43 49.90 14.18
C ARG A 205 8.46 51.41 13.94
N TYR A 206 9.66 51.97 13.87
CA TYR A 206 9.88 53.29 13.29
C TYR A 206 9.21 53.35 11.90
N LYS A 207 8.34 54.32 11.68
CA LYS A 207 7.88 54.65 10.33
C LYS A 207 8.91 55.60 9.71
N LEU A 208 9.51 55.22 8.59
CA LEU A 208 10.06 56.23 7.68
C LEU A 208 8.89 57.12 7.22
N LYS A 209 9.05 58.44 7.32
CA LYS A 209 8.05 59.39 6.83
C LYS A 209 8.01 59.28 5.30
N LYS A 210 6.80 59.24 4.71
CA LYS A 210 6.63 59.68 3.32
C LYS A 210 6.79 61.21 3.28
N PRO A 211 7.27 61.80 2.17
CA PRO A 211 7.10 63.23 1.95
C PRO A 211 5.61 63.59 1.90
N LEU A 212 5.28 64.83 2.22
CA LEU A 212 3.95 65.39 1.98
C LEU A 212 3.77 65.57 0.47
N ASN A 213 2.54 65.38 -0.01
CA ASN A 213 1.93 66.29 -0.96
C ASN A 213 0.43 66.32 -0.64
N THR A 214 -0.07 67.52 -0.36
CA THR A 214 -1.47 67.81 -0.03
C THR A 214 -2.21 68.26 -1.28
N VAL A 215 -3.37 67.66 -1.53
CA VAL A 215 -4.49 68.34 -2.21
C VAL A 215 -5.73 67.92 -1.45
N ASP A 216 -6.41 68.89 -0.84
CA ASP A 216 -7.64 68.68 -0.11
C ASP A 216 -8.85 68.60 -1.06
N ASN A 217 -9.94 68.00 -0.57
CA ASN A 217 -11.26 68.61 -0.72
C ASN A 217 -12.23 68.06 0.34
N SER A 218 -12.97 68.97 0.96
CA SER A 218 -14.18 68.72 1.76
C SER A 218 -15.30 68.14 0.87
N SER A 219 -16.43 67.62 1.36
CA SER A 219 -17.19 67.82 2.61
C SER A 219 -18.05 66.57 2.91
N GLY A 220 -18.69 66.36 4.07
CA GLY A 220 -18.77 67.13 5.32
C GLY A 220 -19.77 66.45 6.28
N ASP A 221 -19.87 66.97 7.51
CA ASP A 221 -20.90 66.94 8.57
C ASP A 221 -22.07 65.91 8.50
N SER A 222 -22.59 65.36 9.60
CA SER A 222 -22.82 66.01 10.91
C SER A 222 -22.87 65.03 12.10
N ASP A 223 -22.92 65.59 13.31
CA ASP A 223 -22.78 64.95 14.62
C ASP A 223 -24.05 64.24 15.16
N GLY A 224 -23.90 63.53 16.28
CA GLY A 224 -25.01 62.89 17.00
C GLY A 224 -24.55 61.94 18.12
N ASP A 225 -24.18 62.52 19.26
CA ASP A 225 -23.62 61.81 20.44
C ASP A 225 -24.69 61.32 21.45
N ASP A 226 -24.21 60.85 22.61
CA ASP A 226 -24.92 60.51 23.87
C ASP A 226 -25.60 59.13 23.99
N LEU A 227 -25.12 58.21 24.85
CA LEU A 227 -25.02 58.18 26.34
C LEU A 227 -26.37 57.83 27.02
N SER A 228 -26.45 57.19 28.20
CA SER A 228 -25.68 56.14 28.91
C SER A 228 -26.42 55.80 30.24
N ALA A 229 -25.95 54.82 31.03
CA ALA A 229 -26.43 54.49 32.40
C ALA A 229 -27.90 53.98 32.50
N GLU A 230 -28.44 53.31 33.55
CA GLU A 230 -27.93 52.43 34.64
C GLU A 230 -29.11 51.48 35.07
N ARG A 231 -29.27 50.77 36.21
CA ARG A 231 -28.64 50.64 37.55
C ARG A 231 -28.84 49.18 38.08
N SER A 232 -28.56 48.95 39.37
CA SER A 232 -29.07 47.92 40.34
C SER A 232 -30.01 46.79 39.87
N ARG A 233 -29.77 45.49 40.16
CA ARG A 233 -29.60 44.77 41.47
C ARG A 233 -30.90 44.55 42.28
N GLY A 234 -31.19 43.28 42.60
CA GLY A 234 -32.16 42.77 43.58
C GLY A 234 -31.94 41.25 43.78
N GLN A 235 -32.22 40.69 44.96
CA GLN A 235 -31.81 39.32 45.36
C GLN A 235 -32.79 38.69 46.39
N GLU A 236 -32.85 37.35 46.47
CA GLU A 236 -33.63 36.51 47.44
C GLU A 236 -35.18 36.60 47.37
N GLY A 237 -35.97 35.59 47.79
CA GLY A 237 -35.68 34.19 48.16
C GLY A 237 -36.89 33.41 48.74
N ASN A 238 -36.78 32.06 48.77
CA ASN A 238 -37.52 31.07 49.60
C ASN A 238 -38.98 30.58 49.29
N ALA A 239 -39.22 29.34 49.80
CA ALA A 239 -40.48 28.69 50.25
C ALA A 239 -41.43 27.99 49.24
N ALA A 240 -41.91 26.80 49.65
CA ALA A 240 -42.41 25.70 48.82
C ALA A 240 -43.81 25.17 49.24
N VAL A 241 -44.38 24.26 48.41
CA VAL A 241 -45.34 23.16 48.77
C VAL A 241 -46.80 23.60 49.10
N PRO A 242 -47.86 22.75 48.89
CA PRO A 242 -47.95 21.31 48.53
C PRO A 242 -48.42 21.07 47.07
N THR A 243 -49.27 20.13 46.57
CA THR A 243 -50.22 19.05 47.01
C THR A 243 -50.63 18.26 45.72
N SER A 244 -51.18 17.01 45.63
CA SER A 244 -51.19 15.77 46.46
C SER A 244 -52.08 14.67 45.81
N VAL A 245 -51.72 13.37 45.90
CA VAL A 245 -52.63 12.17 45.90
C VAL A 245 -53.37 11.84 44.55
N GLU A 246 -53.60 10.60 44.06
CA GLU A 246 -53.54 9.21 44.59
C GLU A 246 -52.96 8.15 43.57
N SER A 247 -53.16 6.83 43.78
CA SER A 247 -52.64 5.66 42.99
C SER A 247 -53.55 4.40 43.24
N PRO A 248 -53.24 3.09 42.92
CA PRO A 248 -52.08 2.44 42.26
C PRO A 248 -52.44 1.39 41.11
N PRO A 249 -52.17 0.05 41.11
CA PRO A 249 -51.21 -0.51 40.12
C PRO A 249 -51.46 -1.90 39.42
N CYS A 250 -50.63 -2.19 38.39
CA CYS A 250 -50.01 -3.51 38.02
C CYS A 250 -50.79 -4.74 37.43
N PHE A 251 -49.98 -5.59 36.77
CA PHE A 251 -50.13 -7.03 36.37
C PHE A 251 -50.81 -7.46 35.02
N ASN A 252 -50.15 -8.48 34.41
CA ASN A 252 -50.60 -9.43 33.36
C ASN A 252 -51.24 -10.68 34.05
N PRO A 253 -51.97 -11.65 33.39
CA PRO A 253 -51.76 -12.16 32.02
C PRO A 253 -52.97 -12.77 31.21
N LEU A 254 -52.66 -13.22 29.97
CA LEU A 254 -53.18 -14.41 29.21
C LEU A 254 -54.69 -14.71 28.95
N ASN A 255 -54.97 -14.89 27.65
CA ASN A 255 -55.79 -15.95 26.97
C ASN A 255 -57.34 -15.96 26.91
N SER A 256 -57.82 -15.87 25.64
CA SER A 256 -58.92 -16.67 25.02
C SER A 256 -60.38 -16.31 25.38
N LEU A 257 -61.46 -16.76 24.70
CA LEU A 257 -61.72 -17.82 23.69
C LEU A 257 -62.98 -17.43 22.82
N VAL A 258 -63.11 -17.93 21.57
CA VAL A 258 -64.40 -18.31 20.85
C VAL A 258 -65.53 -17.27 20.63
N SER A 259 -66.19 -17.15 19.45
CA SER A 259 -66.00 -17.71 18.09
C SER A 259 -66.63 -16.78 16.99
N PHE A 260 -67.50 -17.07 15.99
CA PHE A 260 -68.33 -18.22 15.55
C PHE A 260 -68.35 -18.38 13.99
N PHE A 261 -69.53 -18.51 13.34
CA PHE A 261 -69.69 -18.94 11.93
C PHE A 261 -70.79 -18.20 11.14
N ARG A 262 -70.57 -18.08 9.82
CA ARG A 262 -71.40 -18.54 8.65
C ARG A 262 -71.14 -17.65 7.43
N GLY A 263 -71.04 -18.12 6.18
CA GLY A 263 -71.02 -19.48 5.63
C GLY A 263 -70.68 -19.47 4.12
N ALA A 264 -70.37 -20.62 3.51
CA ALA A 264 -70.14 -20.81 2.07
C ALA A 264 -71.22 -21.73 1.47
N PRO A 265 -71.25 -21.95 0.12
CA PRO A 265 -70.67 -23.20 -0.41
C PRO A 265 -70.08 -23.09 -1.86
N SER A 266 -68.99 -23.83 -2.21
CA SER A 266 -68.94 -25.10 -3.02
C SER A 266 -69.24 -24.97 -4.52
N TRP A 267 -68.61 -25.65 -5.49
CA TRP A 267 -67.60 -26.74 -5.55
C TRP A 267 -66.70 -26.50 -6.79
N GLU A 268 -65.44 -26.94 -6.90
CA GLU A 268 -64.46 -27.39 -5.89
C GLU A 268 -63.05 -26.87 -6.33
N GLY A 269 -62.07 -27.59 -6.90
CA GLY A 269 -61.81 -29.03 -7.10
C GLY A 269 -60.49 -29.25 -7.85
N GLN A 270 -59.71 -30.33 -7.66
CA GLN A 270 -59.84 -31.47 -6.74
C GLN A 270 -58.50 -31.70 -5.97
N THR A 271 -58.22 -32.91 -5.47
CA THR A 271 -57.25 -33.15 -4.37
C THR A 271 -55.98 -33.95 -4.81
N THR A 272 -54.89 -34.08 -4.04
CA THR A 272 -54.78 -34.84 -2.76
C THR A 272 -53.58 -34.44 -1.88
N VAL A 273 -53.69 -34.67 -0.56
CA VAL A 273 -52.64 -34.48 0.46
C VAL A 273 -52.68 -35.64 1.47
N ARG A 274 -51.51 -36.08 1.99
CA ARG A 274 -51.37 -36.93 3.19
C ARG A 274 -50.23 -36.39 4.07
N THR A 275 -50.52 -35.55 5.07
CA THR A 275 -50.93 -35.84 6.47
C THR A 275 -49.77 -36.13 7.44
N TYR A 276 -49.72 -35.36 8.53
CA TYR A 276 -48.74 -35.47 9.64
C TYR A 276 -49.34 -36.21 10.85
N LYS A 277 -48.47 -36.76 11.72
CA LYS A 277 -48.79 -37.13 13.12
C LYS A 277 -47.68 -36.68 14.09
N LYS A 278 -48.06 -36.35 15.32
CA LYS A 278 -47.23 -36.31 16.55
C LYS A 278 -47.71 -37.48 17.46
N TYR A 279 -47.07 -37.98 18.52
CA TYR A 279 -46.11 -37.51 19.55
C TYR A 279 -45.31 -38.77 20.05
N PRO A 280 -44.55 -38.81 21.19
CA PRO A 280 -43.98 -37.77 22.08
C PRO A 280 -42.44 -37.91 22.25
N THR A 281 -41.86 -37.31 23.29
CA THR A 281 -40.41 -37.26 23.59
C THR A 281 -39.84 -38.47 24.35
N ARG A 282 -38.58 -38.83 24.08
CA ARG A 282 -37.64 -39.39 25.08
C ARG A 282 -36.32 -38.60 25.07
N ARG A 283 -35.69 -38.43 26.24
CA ARG A 283 -34.35 -37.84 26.37
C ARG A 283 -33.30 -38.83 25.82
N GLY A 284 -32.38 -38.34 24.99
CA GLY A 284 -31.25 -39.10 24.45
C GLY A 284 -30.18 -38.14 23.94
N GLN A 285 -28.90 -38.52 24.04
CA GLN A 285 -27.77 -37.63 23.77
C GLN A 285 -27.68 -37.22 22.29
N ARG A 286 -27.54 -35.92 22.02
CA ARG A 286 -27.25 -35.39 20.67
C ARG A 286 -25.85 -35.84 20.22
N ARG A 287 -25.75 -36.91 19.42
CA ARG A 287 -24.60 -37.13 18.54
C ARG A 287 -24.56 -36.00 17.49
N LYS A 288 -23.37 -35.49 17.16
CA LYS A 288 -23.18 -34.41 16.18
C LYS A 288 -23.47 -34.92 14.75
N GLY A 289 -24.60 -34.55 14.17
CA GLY A 289 -24.87 -34.76 12.74
C GLY A 289 -24.26 -33.63 11.91
N ILE A 290 -23.36 -33.96 10.98
CA ILE A 290 -22.82 -33.00 9.99
C ILE A 290 -23.88 -32.80 8.90
N GLN A 291 -24.35 -31.57 8.72
CA GLN A 291 -25.25 -31.23 7.60
C GLN A 291 -24.45 -30.86 6.36
N THR A 292 -24.26 -31.83 5.45
CA THR A 292 -23.89 -31.56 4.06
C THR A 292 -25.09 -30.94 3.33
N LEU A 293 -25.19 -29.61 3.38
CA LEU A 293 -26.14 -28.84 2.58
C LEU A 293 -25.74 -28.84 1.09
N ALA A 294 -26.67 -28.41 0.24
CA ALA A 294 -26.49 -28.46 -1.21
C ALA A 294 -25.23 -27.72 -1.71
N VAL A 295 -24.71 -28.19 -2.85
CA VAL A 295 -23.42 -27.82 -3.46
C VAL A 295 -23.17 -26.30 -3.41
N PRO A 296 -21.97 -25.80 -2.99
CA PRO A 296 -20.72 -26.52 -2.67
C PRO A 296 -20.23 -26.32 -1.22
N ILE A 297 -21.10 -26.37 -0.21
CA ILE A 297 -20.79 -25.89 1.16
C ILE A 297 -20.61 -27.05 2.17
N PHE A 298 -19.48 -27.05 2.87
CA PHE A 298 -19.20 -27.86 4.06
C PHE A 298 -19.41 -27.00 5.32
N ASN A 299 -20.57 -27.12 5.98
CA ASN A 299 -20.77 -26.45 7.26
C ASN A 299 -20.27 -27.33 8.41
N LEU A 300 -19.11 -26.99 8.96
CA LEU A 300 -18.52 -27.60 10.14
C LEU A 300 -18.55 -26.65 11.35
N SER A 301 -19.18 -25.48 11.20
CA SER A 301 -19.37 -24.49 12.26
C SER A 301 -20.66 -24.74 13.03
N GLN A 302 -20.86 -24.02 14.13
CA GLN A 302 -22.13 -23.97 14.86
C GLN A 302 -23.12 -22.94 14.25
N HIS A 303 -22.72 -22.18 13.23
CA HIS A 303 -23.55 -21.15 12.60
C HIS A 303 -24.63 -21.78 11.71
N THR A 304 -25.89 -21.41 11.95
CA THR A 304 -27.03 -21.83 11.13
C THR A 304 -27.24 -20.83 9.99
N LEU A 305 -26.85 -21.21 8.78
CA LEU A 305 -27.02 -20.37 7.58
C LEU A 305 -28.51 -20.06 7.32
N SER A 306 -28.83 -18.77 7.21
CA SER A 306 -30.10 -18.31 6.65
C SER A 306 -30.20 -18.63 5.15
N PRO A 307 -31.42 -18.64 4.56
CA PRO A 307 -31.59 -18.87 3.12
C PRO A 307 -30.81 -17.88 2.23
N SER A 308 -30.65 -16.63 2.67
CA SER A 308 -29.90 -15.60 1.95
C SER A 308 -28.37 -15.82 2.02
N GLU A 309 -27.85 -16.29 3.17
CA GLU A 309 -26.44 -16.69 3.31
C GLU A 309 -26.14 -17.94 2.47
N LEU A 310 -27.04 -18.92 2.48
CA LEU A 310 -26.93 -20.12 1.65
C LEU A 310 -26.91 -19.74 0.15
N SER A 311 -27.89 -18.96 -0.30
CA SER A 311 -28.01 -18.52 -1.71
C SER A 311 -26.79 -17.75 -2.22
N ILE A 312 -26.16 -16.92 -1.38
CA ILE A 312 -24.97 -16.15 -1.81
C ILE A 312 -23.69 -17.01 -1.79
N LEU A 313 -23.53 -17.91 -0.81
CA LEU A 313 -22.39 -18.84 -0.77
C LEU A 313 -22.46 -19.87 -1.91
N GLN A 314 -23.65 -20.33 -2.28
CA GLN A 314 -23.87 -21.25 -3.42
C GLN A 314 -23.40 -20.68 -4.77
N LYS A 315 -23.33 -19.35 -4.95
CA LYS A 315 -22.77 -18.74 -6.18
C LYS A 315 -21.26 -18.91 -6.30
N GLY A 316 -20.59 -19.41 -5.25
CA GLY A 316 -19.17 -19.72 -5.20
C GLY A 316 -18.30 -18.50 -4.85
N LEU A 317 -17.19 -18.73 -4.14
CA LEU A 317 -16.26 -17.66 -3.71
C LEU A 317 -15.67 -16.84 -4.89
N SER A 318 -15.67 -17.39 -6.10
CA SER A 318 -15.22 -16.72 -7.32
C SER A 318 -16.22 -15.68 -7.87
N PHE A 319 -17.47 -15.66 -7.39
CA PHE A 319 -18.52 -14.75 -7.85
C PHE A 319 -18.20 -13.28 -7.56
N VAL A 320 -18.36 -12.42 -8.57
CA VAL A 320 -18.21 -10.96 -8.46
C VAL A 320 -19.59 -10.31 -8.47
N PRO A 321 -20.02 -9.68 -7.36
CA PRO A 321 -21.22 -8.84 -7.32
C PRO A 321 -21.16 -7.66 -8.32
N THR A 322 -22.31 -7.13 -8.72
CA THR A 322 -22.40 -5.97 -9.61
C THR A 322 -21.61 -4.79 -9.04
N CYS A 323 -20.48 -4.48 -9.68
CA CYS A 323 -19.63 -3.35 -9.33
C CYS A 323 -19.83 -2.22 -10.34
N HIS A 324 -20.10 -1.02 -9.81
CA HIS A 324 -20.18 0.20 -10.61
C HIS A 324 -18.78 0.77 -10.85
N LEU A 325 -18.65 1.61 -11.86
CA LEU A 325 -17.42 2.36 -12.11
C LEU A 325 -17.29 3.43 -11.01
N ASP A 326 -16.26 3.35 -10.16
CA ASP A 326 -15.88 4.48 -9.32
C ASP A 326 -14.98 5.44 -10.13
N SER A 327 -15.19 6.74 -9.96
CA SER A 327 -14.44 7.78 -10.68
C SER A 327 -12.94 7.62 -10.50
N LEU A 328 -12.49 7.29 -9.28
CA LEU A 328 -11.06 7.19 -8.97
C LEU A 328 -10.42 5.93 -9.59
N ASP A 329 -11.16 4.80 -9.63
CA ASP A 329 -10.70 3.60 -10.34
C ASP A 329 -10.46 3.92 -11.84
N TRP A 330 -11.37 4.70 -12.45
CA TRP A 330 -11.22 5.16 -13.83
C TRP A 330 -10.07 6.15 -14.00
N ASP A 331 -9.98 7.18 -13.15
CA ASP A 331 -8.91 8.19 -13.17
C ASP A 331 -7.52 7.53 -13.15
N ILE A 332 -7.35 6.53 -12.28
CA ILE A 332 -6.09 5.77 -12.14
C ILE A 332 -5.78 4.94 -13.40
N ASP A 333 -6.77 4.25 -13.96
CA ASP A 333 -6.58 3.39 -15.13
C ASP A 333 -6.35 4.23 -16.42
N PHE A 334 -7.02 5.37 -16.56
CA PHE A 334 -6.81 6.30 -17.67
C PHE A 334 -5.47 7.05 -17.56
N PHE A 335 -5.08 7.48 -16.35
CA PHE A 335 -3.74 8.02 -16.09
C PHE A 335 -2.63 7.04 -16.50
N LYS A 336 -2.80 5.74 -16.24
CA LYS A 336 -1.86 4.69 -16.66
C LYS A 336 -1.78 4.53 -18.19
N LEU A 337 -2.90 4.70 -18.90
CA LEU A 337 -2.93 4.75 -20.37
C LEU A 337 -2.17 5.97 -20.90
N CYS A 338 -2.50 7.19 -20.44
CA CYS A 338 -1.83 8.41 -20.87
C CYS A 338 -0.32 8.38 -20.56
N ARG A 339 0.08 7.92 -19.37
CA ARG A 339 1.49 7.73 -19.01
C ARG A 339 2.19 6.74 -19.95
N GLY A 340 1.52 5.66 -20.35
CA GLY A 340 2.06 4.70 -21.31
C GLY A 340 2.29 5.29 -22.71
N LEU A 341 1.47 6.26 -23.13
CA LEU A 341 1.69 7.04 -24.35
C LEU A 341 2.90 7.97 -24.18
N CYS A 342 2.92 8.81 -23.14
CA CYS A 342 4.01 9.77 -22.90
C CYS A 342 5.39 9.09 -22.74
N LEU A 343 5.45 7.86 -22.21
CA LEU A 343 6.70 7.10 -22.11
C LEU A 343 7.20 6.62 -23.48
N ARG A 344 6.33 6.10 -24.36
CA ARG A 344 6.71 5.71 -25.73
C ARG A 344 7.11 6.92 -26.58
N ASP A 345 6.47 8.05 -26.32
CA ASP A 345 6.76 9.32 -26.97
C ASP A 345 8.13 9.88 -26.54
N HIS A 346 8.42 9.87 -25.24
CA HIS A 346 9.69 10.35 -24.69
C HIS A 346 10.90 9.48 -25.04
N PHE A 347 10.71 8.16 -25.16
CA PHE A 347 11.76 7.21 -25.58
C PHE A 347 11.66 6.85 -27.07
N ARG A 348 11.06 7.71 -27.90
CA ARG A 348 10.85 7.48 -29.34
C ARG A 348 12.14 7.20 -30.10
N ASP A 349 13.17 7.99 -29.81
CA ASP A 349 14.45 7.98 -30.51
C ASP A 349 15.52 7.15 -29.77
N SER A 350 15.10 6.40 -28.74
CA SER A 350 15.98 5.46 -28.02
C SER A 350 16.12 4.16 -28.82
N PRO A 351 17.32 3.55 -28.90
CA PRO A 351 17.51 2.29 -29.62
C PRO A 351 16.63 1.19 -29.01
N VAL A 352 15.85 0.50 -29.85
CA VAL A 352 15.01 -0.61 -29.43
C VAL A 352 15.90 -1.82 -29.14
N THR A 353 16.27 -2.00 -27.87
CA THR A 353 16.92 -3.22 -27.38
C THR A 353 16.03 -4.42 -27.74
N THR A 354 16.53 -5.32 -28.59
CA THR A 354 15.84 -6.54 -29.02
C THR A 354 15.82 -7.64 -27.96
N GLU A 355 16.52 -7.43 -26.83
CA GLU A 355 16.48 -8.28 -25.64
C GLU A 355 15.04 -8.49 -25.15
N GLU A 356 14.72 -9.71 -24.73
CA GLU A 356 13.44 -9.97 -24.06
C GLU A 356 13.30 -9.09 -22.80
N PRO A 357 12.07 -8.61 -22.49
CA PRO A 357 11.86 -7.76 -21.32
C PRO A 357 12.13 -8.54 -20.03
N ALA A 358 13.36 -8.39 -19.50
CA ALA A 358 13.86 -9.20 -18.40
C ALA A 358 12.84 -9.37 -17.26
N LYS A 359 12.68 -10.62 -16.80
CA LYS A 359 11.66 -11.05 -15.81
C LYS A 359 11.72 -10.25 -14.49
N LEU A 360 12.85 -9.59 -14.23
CA LEU A 360 13.23 -8.88 -13.01
C LEU A 360 13.46 -7.39 -13.31
N LYS A 361 12.40 -6.59 -13.44
CA LYS A 361 12.51 -5.12 -13.54
C LYS A 361 11.60 -4.43 -12.52
N LEU A 362 12.12 -3.39 -11.86
CA LEU A 362 11.31 -2.48 -11.05
C LEU A 362 10.39 -1.64 -11.93
N LYS A 363 9.23 -1.26 -11.38
CA LYS A 363 8.28 -0.38 -12.06
C LYS A 363 8.67 1.06 -11.79
N SER A 364 9.50 1.62 -12.68
CA SER A 364 9.91 3.02 -12.64
C SER A 364 8.73 3.96 -12.39
N LEU A 365 8.95 4.94 -11.51
CA LEU A 365 8.01 6.01 -11.18
C LEU A 365 8.07 7.17 -12.18
N PHE A 366 9.14 7.27 -12.96
CA PHE A 366 9.38 8.34 -13.91
C PHE A 366 8.18 8.53 -14.83
N THR A 367 7.71 9.76 -14.94
CA THR A 367 6.53 10.11 -15.74
C THR A 367 6.90 11.39 -16.48
N PRO A 368 7.28 11.30 -17.77
CA PRO A 368 7.70 12.48 -18.50
C PRO A 368 6.55 13.49 -18.61
N PRO A 369 6.85 14.80 -18.67
CA PRO A 369 5.81 15.81 -18.87
C PRO A 369 5.07 15.52 -20.17
N CYS A 370 3.74 15.53 -20.13
CA CYS A 370 2.92 15.39 -21.32
C CYS A 370 3.00 16.69 -22.13
N VAL A 371 4.03 16.83 -22.97
CA VAL A 371 4.24 18.01 -23.82
C VAL A 371 3.46 17.88 -25.14
N HIS A 372 3.43 16.68 -25.72
CA HIS A 372 2.88 16.39 -27.04
C HIS A 372 1.43 16.87 -27.22
N PRO A 373 1.13 17.78 -28.17
CA PRO A 373 -0.21 18.34 -28.38
C PRO A 373 -1.28 17.26 -28.60
N THR A 374 -0.99 16.28 -29.45
CA THR A 374 -1.89 15.15 -29.77
C THR A 374 -2.29 14.33 -28.55
N ILE A 375 -1.36 14.06 -27.61
CA ILE A 375 -1.66 13.32 -26.38
C ILE A 375 -2.50 14.18 -25.43
N LYS A 376 -2.25 15.50 -25.35
CA LYS A 376 -3.10 16.45 -24.60
C LYS A 376 -4.53 16.49 -25.16
N LEU A 377 -4.68 16.58 -26.48
CA LEU A 377 -5.98 16.61 -27.16
C LEU A 377 -6.77 15.31 -26.93
N PHE A 378 -6.13 14.15 -27.13
CA PHE A 378 -6.71 12.84 -26.82
C PHE A 378 -7.15 12.74 -25.35
N LYS A 379 -6.29 13.17 -24.41
CA LYS A 379 -6.61 13.20 -22.98
C LYS A 379 -7.85 14.04 -22.70
N HIS A 380 -7.87 15.27 -23.20
CA HIS A 380 -8.96 16.22 -22.95
C HIS A 380 -10.29 15.77 -23.55
N ALA A 381 -10.29 15.25 -24.78
CA ALA A 381 -11.49 14.74 -25.45
C ALA A 381 -12.11 13.54 -24.69
N VAL A 382 -11.27 12.65 -24.15
CA VAL A 382 -11.75 11.52 -23.33
C VAL A 382 -12.21 11.97 -21.93
N GLU A 383 -11.56 12.95 -21.31
CA GLU A 383 -12.01 13.52 -20.03
C GLU A 383 -13.37 14.21 -20.17
N GLN A 384 -13.53 15.13 -21.13
CA GLN A 384 -14.83 15.75 -21.45
C GLN A 384 -15.90 14.70 -21.81
N GLY A 385 -15.53 13.69 -22.59
CA GLY A 385 -16.42 12.59 -22.98
C GLY A 385 -16.88 11.72 -21.80
N MET A 386 -16.15 11.68 -20.68
CA MET A 386 -16.60 11.05 -19.43
C MET A 386 -17.53 11.98 -18.64
N GLU A 387 -17.19 13.25 -18.51
CA GLU A 387 -17.97 14.26 -17.76
C GLU A 387 -19.38 14.45 -18.35
N ALA A 388 -19.47 14.54 -19.69
CA ALA A 388 -20.74 14.59 -20.41
C ALA A 388 -21.59 13.30 -20.29
N ASN A 389 -20.99 12.17 -19.86
CA ASN A 389 -21.65 10.87 -19.75
C ASN A 389 -21.87 10.40 -18.30
N THR A 390 -21.93 11.36 -17.35
CA THR A 390 -22.14 11.13 -15.90
C THR A 390 -23.42 10.34 -15.56
N VAL A 391 -24.42 10.28 -16.44
CA VAL A 391 -25.62 9.43 -16.26
C VAL A 391 -25.28 7.95 -16.45
N ILE A 392 -24.87 7.29 -15.37
CA ILE A 392 -24.77 5.83 -15.29
C ILE A 392 -26.20 5.25 -15.31
N PRO A 393 -26.55 4.36 -16.26
CA PRO A 393 -27.89 3.78 -16.33
C PRO A 393 -28.15 2.86 -15.14
N ARG A 394 -29.43 2.67 -14.78
CA ARG A 394 -29.83 1.77 -13.69
C ARG A 394 -29.59 0.30 -14.08
N VAL A 395 -28.36 -0.18 -13.89
CA VAL A 395 -27.99 -1.57 -14.20
C VAL A 395 -28.52 -2.52 -13.14
N ARG A 396 -29.23 -3.56 -13.59
CA ARG A 396 -29.76 -4.65 -12.77
C ARG A 396 -28.64 -5.25 -11.91
N GLN A 397 -28.88 -5.31 -10.60
CA GLN A 397 -27.95 -5.94 -9.66
C GLN A 397 -28.02 -7.46 -9.83
N ASN A 398 -26.88 -8.15 -9.73
CA ASN A 398 -26.80 -9.62 -9.80
C ASN A 398 -26.89 -10.31 -8.43
N ILE A 399 -27.18 -9.54 -7.37
CA ILE A 399 -27.49 -10.00 -6.01
C ILE A 399 -28.72 -9.26 -5.48
N THR A 400 -29.49 -9.88 -4.60
CA THR A 400 -30.65 -9.24 -3.95
C THR A 400 -30.22 -8.25 -2.86
N LYS A 401 -31.19 -7.57 -2.23
CA LYS A 401 -30.95 -6.76 -1.02
C LYS A 401 -30.53 -7.64 0.16
N ASP A 402 -31.13 -8.82 0.27
CA ASP A 402 -31.00 -9.73 1.41
C ASP A 402 -29.70 -10.54 1.30
N GLU A 403 -29.29 -10.91 0.09
CA GLU A 403 -27.93 -11.43 -0.17
C GLU A 403 -26.84 -10.40 0.14
N ARG A 404 -27.11 -9.10 -0.08
CA ARG A 404 -26.20 -8.01 0.29
C ARG A 404 -26.14 -7.80 1.81
N ALA A 405 -27.26 -7.99 2.52
CA ALA A 405 -27.28 -8.01 3.98
C ALA A 405 -26.52 -9.24 4.51
N ALA A 406 -26.74 -10.42 3.95
CA ALA A 406 -26.05 -11.66 4.29
C ALA A 406 -24.52 -11.55 4.14
N ILE A 407 -24.01 -10.95 3.05
CA ILE A 407 -22.57 -10.65 2.90
C ILE A 407 -22.08 -9.81 4.09
N LYS A 408 -22.83 -8.78 4.50
CA LYS A 408 -22.44 -7.93 5.64
C LYS A 408 -22.45 -8.70 6.96
N THR A 409 -23.46 -9.53 7.21
CA THR A 409 -23.53 -10.40 8.40
C THR A 409 -22.31 -11.32 8.48
N LEU A 410 -22.01 -12.05 7.39
CA LEU A 410 -20.84 -12.95 7.30
C LEU A 410 -19.49 -12.21 7.39
N GLN A 411 -19.44 -10.91 7.06
CA GLN A 411 -18.25 -10.08 7.26
C GLN A 411 -18.08 -9.61 8.71
N GLU A 412 -19.18 -9.27 9.37
CA GLU A 412 -19.20 -8.70 10.72
C GLU A 412 -19.13 -9.74 11.83
N ASP A 413 -19.54 -10.99 11.56
CA ASP A 413 -19.27 -12.12 12.45
C ASP A 413 -17.74 -12.33 12.62
N THR A 414 -17.41 -12.75 13.82
CA THR A 414 -16.07 -13.11 14.28
C THR A 414 -16.00 -14.57 14.69
N ASN A 415 -17.06 -15.20 15.19
CA ASN A 415 -16.97 -16.61 15.60
C ASN A 415 -16.85 -17.57 14.41
N LEU A 416 -17.26 -17.13 13.22
CA LEU A 416 -17.19 -17.86 11.97
C LEU A 416 -15.90 -17.58 11.15
N ILE A 417 -15.26 -18.65 10.70
CA ILE A 417 -14.16 -18.64 9.73
C ILE A 417 -14.64 -19.24 8.40
N ILE A 418 -14.48 -18.48 7.32
CA ILE A 418 -14.80 -18.91 5.94
C ILE A 418 -13.47 -19.16 5.20
N ARG A 419 -13.28 -20.38 4.69
CA ARG A 419 -12.10 -20.78 3.88
C ARG A 419 -12.54 -21.57 2.64
N PRO A 420 -11.80 -21.48 1.51
CA PRO A 420 -11.89 -22.52 0.49
C PRO A 420 -11.26 -23.82 1.02
N ALA A 421 -11.77 -24.96 0.58
CA ALA A 421 -11.15 -26.26 0.77
C ALA A 421 -9.78 -26.34 0.06
N ASP A 422 -8.87 -27.17 0.58
CA ASP A 422 -7.52 -27.37 0.04
C ASP A 422 -7.50 -28.02 -1.36
N LYS A 423 -8.42 -28.95 -1.62
CA LYS A 423 -8.69 -29.56 -2.94
C LYS A 423 -10.21 -29.58 -3.17
N GLY A 424 -10.65 -29.52 -4.43
CA GLY A 424 -12.07 -29.70 -4.81
C GLY A 424 -13.00 -28.49 -4.70
N GLY A 425 -12.46 -27.28 -4.58
CA GLY A 425 -13.18 -26.00 -4.78
C GLY A 425 -14.26 -25.59 -3.76
N GLY A 426 -14.69 -26.50 -2.88
CA GLY A 426 -15.76 -26.28 -1.91
C GLY A 426 -15.48 -25.17 -0.88
N ILE A 427 -16.55 -24.67 -0.26
CA ILE A 427 -16.50 -23.66 0.80
C ILE A 427 -16.59 -24.35 2.16
N VAL A 428 -15.69 -24.05 3.08
CA VAL A 428 -15.66 -24.61 4.44
C VAL A 428 -15.94 -23.50 5.45
N LEU A 429 -16.92 -23.75 6.31
CA LEU A 429 -17.30 -22.92 7.45
C LEU A 429 -16.80 -23.59 8.73
N LEU A 430 -16.01 -22.87 9.54
CA LEU A 430 -15.41 -23.37 10.78
C LEU A 430 -15.68 -22.42 11.95
N ASN A 431 -15.70 -22.98 13.17
CA ASN A 431 -15.65 -22.16 14.39
C ASN A 431 -14.22 -21.60 14.57
N TYR A 432 -14.08 -20.35 15.00
CA TYR A 432 -12.77 -19.72 15.18
C TYR A 432 -11.89 -20.43 16.22
N SER A 433 -12.48 -20.98 17.29
CA SER A 433 -11.76 -21.78 18.27
C SER A 433 -11.11 -23.01 17.63
N GLU A 434 -11.90 -23.86 16.97
CA GLU A 434 -11.40 -25.07 16.29
C GLU A 434 -10.37 -24.73 15.20
N TYR A 435 -10.54 -23.61 14.48
CA TYR A 435 -9.57 -23.13 13.50
C TYR A 435 -8.25 -22.65 14.12
N ARG A 436 -8.31 -21.97 15.28
CA ARG A 436 -7.15 -21.54 16.06
C ARG A 436 -6.41 -22.74 16.64
N ASP A 437 -7.14 -23.68 17.22
CA ASP A 437 -6.57 -24.80 17.98
C ASP A 437 -5.85 -25.80 17.04
N GLU A 438 -6.35 -25.99 15.82
CA GLU A 438 -5.64 -26.66 14.73
C GLU A 438 -4.29 -25.99 14.41
N ILE A 439 -4.27 -24.66 14.26
CA ILE A 439 -3.03 -23.92 13.94
C ILE A 439 -2.04 -23.95 15.12
N LEU A 440 -2.52 -23.79 16.36
CA LEU A 440 -1.67 -23.88 17.54
C LEU A 440 -1.12 -25.30 17.75
N GLY A 441 -1.89 -26.34 17.39
CA GLY A 441 -1.39 -27.71 17.33
C GLY A 441 -0.23 -27.88 16.35
N GLN A 442 -0.36 -27.35 15.13
CA GLN A 442 0.73 -27.39 14.13
C GLN A 442 1.95 -26.55 14.54
N LEU A 443 1.75 -25.42 15.22
CA LEU A 443 2.83 -24.56 15.75
C LEU A 443 3.48 -25.11 17.04
N GLY A 444 2.90 -26.12 17.67
CA GLY A 444 3.47 -26.79 18.85
C GLY A 444 4.69 -27.68 18.53
N THR A 445 4.89 -28.04 17.26
CA THR A 445 6.02 -28.86 16.79
C THR A 445 7.32 -28.06 16.81
N LYS A 446 8.03 -28.12 17.94
CA LYS A 446 9.27 -27.35 18.22
C LYS A 446 10.38 -27.56 17.19
N ASP A 447 10.41 -28.73 16.56
CA ASP A 447 11.43 -29.13 15.57
C ASP A 447 11.23 -28.44 14.20
N VAL A 448 10.04 -27.88 13.97
CA VAL A 448 9.67 -27.15 12.74
C VAL A 448 9.45 -25.66 13.02
N TYR A 449 8.90 -25.29 14.18
CA TYR A 449 8.54 -23.91 14.52
C TYR A 449 9.07 -23.46 15.89
N LYS A 450 9.66 -22.26 15.91
CA LYS A 450 10.15 -21.58 17.11
C LYS A 450 9.38 -20.27 17.33
N GLN A 451 8.73 -20.11 18.48
CA GLN A 451 8.13 -18.82 18.86
C GLN A 451 9.24 -17.78 19.15
N LEU A 452 8.99 -16.52 18.76
CA LEU A 452 9.87 -15.38 18.95
C LEU A 452 9.31 -14.43 20.01
N SER A 453 10.19 -13.76 20.75
CA SER A 453 9.82 -12.79 21.80
C SER A 453 9.28 -11.45 21.28
N GLY A 454 9.36 -11.20 19.97
CA GLY A 454 8.91 -9.96 19.35
C GLY A 454 9.08 -9.96 17.83
N ASP A 455 8.83 -8.80 17.20
CA ASP A 455 8.89 -8.62 15.76
C ASP A 455 10.35 -8.63 15.24
N PRO A 456 10.79 -9.63 14.44
CA PRO A 456 12.16 -9.73 13.98
C PRO A 456 12.50 -8.77 12.82
N ILE A 457 11.51 -8.10 12.21
CA ILE A 457 11.65 -7.36 10.94
C ILE A 457 12.86 -6.41 10.92
N LYS A 458 13.10 -5.68 12.01
CA LYS A 458 14.21 -4.71 12.08
C LYS A 458 15.58 -5.39 12.03
N SER A 459 15.74 -6.49 12.78
CA SER A 459 17.01 -7.23 12.84
C SER A 459 17.29 -7.93 11.50
N PHE A 460 16.28 -8.60 10.95
CA PHE A 460 16.43 -9.30 9.66
C PHE A 460 16.60 -8.32 8.50
N LYS A 461 15.93 -7.16 8.49
CA LYS A 461 16.18 -6.12 7.46
C LYS A 461 17.62 -5.61 7.54
N SER A 462 18.16 -5.38 8.73
CA SER A 462 19.56 -4.95 8.86
C SER A 462 20.56 -5.98 8.34
N GLN A 463 20.27 -7.28 8.46
CA GLN A 463 21.13 -8.35 7.94
C GLN A 463 21.00 -8.50 6.42
N VAL A 464 19.76 -8.48 5.89
CA VAL A 464 19.50 -8.55 4.44
C VAL A 464 20.03 -7.31 3.71
N ASP A 465 19.78 -6.11 4.22
CA ASP A 465 20.34 -4.86 3.66
C ASP A 465 21.88 -4.88 3.74
N GLY A 466 22.47 -5.52 4.75
CA GLY A 466 23.93 -5.72 4.87
C GLY A 466 24.52 -6.59 3.76
N VAL A 467 23.97 -7.79 3.55
CA VAL A 467 24.41 -8.69 2.46
C VAL A 467 24.20 -8.06 1.07
N LEU A 468 23.10 -7.31 0.88
CA LEU A 468 22.85 -6.57 -0.37
C LEU A 468 23.72 -5.30 -0.51
N ASN A 469 24.34 -4.80 0.56
CA ASN A 469 25.35 -3.74 0.48
C ASN A 469 26.69 -4.32 0.08
N GLN A 470 27.17 -5.34 0.81
CA GLN A 470 28.42 -6.02 0.50
C GLN A 470 28.45 -6.56 -0.94
N ALA A 471 27.42 -7.27 -1.39
CA ALA A 471 27.37 -7.79 -2.77
C ALA A 471 27.33 -6.70 -3.86
N PHE A 472 27.11 -5.43 -3.50
CA PHE A 472 27.21 -4.29 -4.43
C PHE A 472 28.54 -3.55 -4.30
N GLU A 473 29.21 -3.66 -3.15
CA GLU A 473 30.59 -3.19 -2.95
C GLU A 473 31.60 -4.17 -3.56
N ASP A 474 31.26 -5.46 -3.64
CA ASP A 474 31.99 -6.55 -4.30
C ASP A 474 31.67 -6.66 -5.82
N ASP A 475 30.93 -5.70 -6.42
CA ASP A 475 30.45 -5.70 -7.82
C ASP A 475 29.64 -6.94 -8.28
N ILE A 476 29.12 -7.75 -7.35
CA ILE A 476 28.32 -8.97 -7.63
C ILE A 476 26.91 -8.63 -8.15
N ILE A 477 26.32 -7.51 -7.71
CA ILE A 477 25.01 -7.02 -8.17
C ILE A 477 25.05 -5.55 -8.56
N ASP A 478 24.32 -5.20 -9.63
CA ASP A 478 24.17 -3.81 -10.06
C ASP A 478 23.17 -3.02 -9.16
N SER A 479 23.13 -1.70 -9.33
CA SER A 479 22.20 -0.84 -8.60
C SER A 479 20.72 -1.18 -8.83
N THR A 480 20.36 -1.63 -10.04
CA THR A 480 18.99 -1.99 -10.41
C THR A 480 18.55 -3.26 -9.68
N LEU A 481 19.41 -4.28 -9.63
CA LEU A 481 19.16 -5.51 -8.90
C LEU A 481 19.17 -5.29 -7.38
N LYS A 482 20.08 -4.45 -6.87
CA LYS A 482 20.07 -4.02 -5.46
C LYS A 482 18.75 -3.36 -5.07
N GLU A 483 18.26 -2.40 -5.87
CA GLU A 483 16.96 -1.76 -5.62
C GLU A 483 15.80 -2.77 -5.76
N TYR A 484 15.88 -3.74 -6.69
CA TYR A 484 14.88 -4.79 -6.84
C TYR A 484 14.82 -5.75 -5.64
N LEU A 485 15.98 -6.15 -5.09
CA LEU A 485 16.08 -7.09 -3.98
C LEU A 485 15.75 -6.44 -2.63
N LYS A 486 16.11 -5.17 -2.43
CA LYS A 486 15.87 -4.43 -1.20
C LYS A 486 14.38 -4.13 -1.00
N GLN A 487 13.79 -4.66 0.08
CA GLN A 487 12.45 -4.25 0.52
C GLN A 487 12.54 -3.19 1.63
N GLU A 488 12.02 -1.99 1.35
CA GLU A 488 12.10 -0.85 2.26
C GLU A 488 10.94 -0.81 3.27
N PHE A 489 9.73 -1.18 2.85
CA PHE A 489 8.54 -1.19 3.69
C PHE A 489 7.95 -2.61 3.81
N PRO A 490 8.67 -3.56 4.45
CA PRO A 490 8.25 -4.95 4.49
C PRO A 490 6.92 -5.16 5.21
N ILE A 491 6.09 -6.02 4.63
CA ILE A 491 4.84 -6.49 5.21
C ILE A 491 5.10 -7.82 5.93
N CYS A 492 4.94 -7.86 7.25
CA CYS A 492 5.02 -9.07 8.08
C CYS A 492 4.16 -10.20 7.47
N PRO A 493 4.73 -11.38 7.16
CA PRO A 493 3.95 -12.52 6.72
C PRO A 493 2.92 -12.97 7.75
N THR A 494 1.91 -13.71 7.32
CA THR A 494 0.85 -14.22 8.21
C THR A 494 0.48 -15.63 7.82
N LEU A 495 0.47 -16.53 8.81
CA LEU A 495 0.05 -17.91 8.63
C LEU A 495 -1.47 -18.03 8.56
N TYR A 496 -1.96 -18.86 7.64
CA TYR A 496 -3.34 -19.35 7.62
C TYR A 496 -3.38 -20.78 7.09
N THR A 497 -4.33 -21.59 7.57
CA THR A 497 -4.59 -22.93 7.04
C THR A 497 -5.73 -22.97 6.03
N LEU A 498 -5.64 -23.91 5.07
CA LEU A 498 -6.75 -24.39 4.22
C LEU A 498 -7.21 -25.78 4.68
N PRO A 499 -8.51 -26.05 4.88
CA PRO A 499 -8.96 -27.36 5.40
C PRO A 499 -8.88 -28.48 4.35
N LYS A 500 -8.20 -29.58 4.68
CA LYS A 500 -8.12 -30.81 3.86
C LYS A 500 -9.35 -31.70 4.08
N VAL A 501 -10.52 -31.21 3.67
CA VAL A 501 -11.81 -31.96 3.77
C VAL A 501 -11.82 -33.31 3.03
N HIS A 502 -10.86 -33.52 2.12
CA HIS A 502 -10.64 -34.79 1.42
C HIS A 502 -9.89 -35.84 2.26
N LYS A 503 -9.32 -35.50 3.42
CA LYS A 503 -8.71 -36.45 4.38
C LYS A 503 -9.64 -36.76 5.56
N SER A 504 -10.45 -35.80 6.01
CA SER A 504 -11.52 -36.01 7.00
C SER A 504 -12.55 -34.90 6.93
N LEU A 505 -13.83 -35.22 7.19
CA LEU A 505 -14.89 -34.24 7.44
C LEU A 505 -15.02 -33.88 8.94
N ILE A 506 -14.52 -34.72 9.84
CA ILE A 506 -14.49 -34.50 11.29
C ILE A 506 -13.11 -33.94 11.64
N LYS A 507 -13.04 -32.64 11.98
CA LYS A 507 -11.78 -31.89 12.16
C LYS A 507 -10.83 -32.06 10.95
N PRO A 508 -11.16 -31.49 9.77
CA PRO A 508 -10.27 -31.54 8.61
C PRO A 508 -8.90 -30.89 8.91
N PRO A 509 -7.77 -31.61 8.76
CA PRO A 509 -6.45 -31.06 9.07
C PRO A 509 -6.10 -29.92 8.10
N GLY A 510 -5.42 -28.90 8.59
CA GLY A 510 -5.02 -27.73 7.80
C GLY A 510 -3.80 -28.00 6.92
N ARG A 511 -3.79 -27.50 5.68
CA ARG A 511 -2.53 -27.16 4.98
C ARG A 511 -2.10 -25.76 5.43
N PRO A 512 -0.99 -25.59 6.17
CA PRO A 512 -0.48 -24.26 6.53
C PRO A 512 0.07 -23.54 5.30
N ILE A 513 -0.22 -22.24 5.17
CA ILE A 513 0.27 -21.37 4.10
C ILE A 513 0.69 -20.02 4.69
N VAL A 514 1.89 -19.55 4.34
CA VAL A 514 2.43 -18.27 4.81
C VAL A 514 2.21 -17.19 3.74
N SER A 515 1.49 -16.12 4.11
CA SER A 515 1.16 -15.01 3.22
C SER A 515 2.32 -14.01 3.08
N SER A 516 3.39 -14.41 2.38
CA SER A 516 4.66 -13.67 2.26
C SER A 516 4.66 -12.51 1.26
N ARG A 517 3.54 -12.18 0.59
CA ARG A 517 3.51 -11.11 -0.43
C ARG A 517 3.89 -9.74 0.18
N GLY A 518 4.98 -9.16 -0.32
CA GLY A 518 5.48 -7.85 0.12
C GLY A 518 6.33 -7.90 1.41
N SER A 519 6.67 -9.10 1.91
CA SER A 519 7.60 -9.25 3.04
C SER A 519 9.05 -8.98 2.64
N LEU A 520 9.94 -8.95 3.63
CA LEU A 520 11.38 -8.68 3.43
C LEU A 520 12.01 -9.61 2.39
N LEU A 521 11.77 -10.93 2.50
CA LEU A 521 12.35 -11.96 1.64
C LEU A 521 11.59 -12.17 0.31
N HIS A 522 10.49 -11.45 0.09
CA HIS A 522 9.63 -11.66 -1.08
C HIS A 522 10.33 -11.37 -2.43
N PRO A 523 11.15 -10.31 -2.59
CA PRO A 523 11.88 -10.10 -3.84
C PRO A 523 12.97 -11.15 -4.07
N ILE A 524 13.72 -11.50 -3.01
CA ILE A 524 14.77 -12.54 -3.02
C ILE A 524 14.18 -13.90 -3.43
N GLY A 525 13.03 -14.28 -2.86
CA GLY A 525 12.35 -15.53 -3.22
C GLY A 525 11.90 -15.59 -4.69
N ILE A 526 11.59 -14.45 -5.33
CA ILE A 526 11.27 -14.39 -6.77
C ILE A 526 12.55 -14.43 -7.61
N TYR A 527 13.62 -13.78 -7.15
CA TYR A 527 14.93 -13.78 -7.81
C TYR A 527 15.52 -15.20 -7.88
N LEU A 528 15.53 -15.90 -6.74
CA LEU A 528 15.94 -17.31 -6.66
C LEU A 528 15.10 -18.21 -7.57
N ASP A 529 13.78 -18.04 -7.62
CA ASP A 529 12.92 -18.85 -8.50
C ASP A 529 13.25 -18.65 -9.99
N VAL A 530 13.56 -17.41 -10.41
CA VAL A 530 13.98 -17.10 -11.80
C VAL A 530 15.32 -17.76 -12.17
N ILE A 531 16.24 -17.90 -11.21
CA ILE A 531 17.54 -18.57 -11.41
C ILE A 531 17.43 -20.09 -11.37
N LEU A 532 16.62 -20.65 -10.47
CA LEU A 532 16.52 -22.11 -10.27
C LEU A 532 15.56 -22.80 -11.26
N GLN A 533 14.57 -22.08 -11.80
CA GLN A 533 13.57 -22.65 -12.72
C GLN A 533 14.17 -23.29 -13.99
N PRO A 534 15.14 -22.68 -14.71
CA PRO A 534 15.76 -23.32 -15.88
C PRO A 534 16.47 -24.63 -15.54
N VAL A 535 17.18 -24.66 -14.40
CA VAL A 535 17.88 -25.85 -13.89
C VAL A 535 16.88 -26.97 -13.61
N VAL A 536 15.78 -26.66 -12.90
CA VAL A 536 14.68 -27.62 -12.62
C VAL A 536 14.10 -28.19 -13.91
N GLN A 537 13.84 -27.34 -14.90
CA GLN A 537 13.25 -27.73 -16.19
C GLN A 537 14.19 -28.61 -17.03
N ASN A 538 15.50 -28.61 -16.75
CA ASN A 538 16.49 -29.47 -17.38
C ASN A 538 16.65 -30.84 -16.69
N THR A 539 16.05 -31.06 -15.51
CA THR A 539 16.16 -32.35 -14.80
C THR A 539 15.33 -33.45 -15.48
N PRO A 540 15.85 -34.67 -15.68
CA PRO A 540 15.21 -35.72 -16.48
C PRO A 540 13.91 -36.29 -15.88
N THR A 541 13.70 -36.10 -14.57
CA THR A 541 12.51 -36.57 -13.84
C THR A 541 11.39 -35.51 -13.79
N TYR A 542 11.63 -34.27 -14.23
CA TYR A 542 10.69 -33.16 -14.12
C TYR A 542 9.40 -33.34 -14.94
N LEU A 543 8.27 -33.05 -14.29
CA LEU A 543 6.96 -33.02 -14.91
C LEU A 543 6.31 -31.63 -14.77
N ARG A 544 6.04 -30.97 -15.91
CA ARG A 544 5.46 -29.62 -15.94
C ARG A 544 3.97 -29.57 -15.64
N ASP A 545 3.19 -30.47 -16.25
CA ASP A 545 1.73 -30.49 -16.21
C ASP A 545 1.17 -31.82 -16.80
N THR A 546 -0.13 -32.05 -16.64
CA THR A 546 -0.81 -33.24 -17.19
C THR A 546 -0.67 -33.39 -18.71
N PRO A 547 -0.74 -32.32 -19.54
CA PRO A 547 -0.42 -32.44 -20.97
C PRO A 547 0.98 -33.01 -21.25
N HIS A 548 2.02 -32.57 -20.52
CA HIS A 548 3.37 -33.15 -20.64
C HIS A 548 3.42 -34.61 -20.16
N LEU A 549 2.60 -34.99 -19.17
CA LEU A 549 2.46 -36.40 -18.78
C LEU A 549 1.85 -37.24 -19.89
N LEU A 550 0.75 -36.78 -20.52
CA LEU A 550 0.11 -37.50 -21.62
C LEU A 550 1.01 -37.62 -22.86
N GLU A 551 1.90 -36.65 -23.07
CA GLU A 551 2.98 -36.71 -24.07
C GLU A 551 4.05 -37.75 -23.72
N CYS A 552 4.52 -37.76 -22.46
CA CYS A 552 5.46 -38.78 -21.95
C CYS A 552 4.88 -40.20 -21.94
N LEU A 553 3.58 -40.37 -21.67
CA LEU A 553 2.91 -41.68 -21.66
C LEU A 553 2.65 -42.23 -23.07
N ARG A 554 2.49 -41.37 -24.09
CA ARG A 554 2.37 -41.80 -25.51
C ARG A 554 3.69 -42.24 -26.12
N SER A 555 4.82 -41.78 -25.55
CA SER A 555 6.16 -42.21 -25.95
C SER A 555 6.68 -43.41 -25.13
N LEU A 556 5.91 -43.88 -24.14
CA LEU A 556 6.28 -45.02 -23.31
C LEU A 556 5.96 -46.35 -24.02
N VAL A 557 6.99 -47.10 -24.38
CA VAL A 557 6.88 -48.47 -24.89
C VAL A 557 6.91 -49.44 -23.71
N ILE A 558 5.80 -50.14 -23.44
CA ILE A 558 5.76 -51.23 -22.47
C ILE A 558 6.27 -52.52 -23.15
N PRO A 559 7.26 -53.25 -22.59
CA PRO A 559 7.72 -54.51 -23.18
C PRO A 559 6.63 -55.59 -23.15
N VAL A 560 6.13 -55.98 -24.32
CA VAL A 560 5.12 -57.02 -24.50
C VAL A 560 5.55 -58.32 -23.79
N GLY A 561 4.63 -58.93 -23.03
CA GLY A 561 4.86 -60.16 -22.27
C GLY A 561 5.59 -60.01 -20.93
N LYS A 562 6.16 -58.84 -20.60
CA LYS A 562 6.73 -58.61 -19.25
C LYS A 562 5.65 -58.14 -18.27
N LYS A 563 5.54 -58.79 -17.11
CA LYS A 563 4.76 -58.27 -15.98
C LYS A 563 5.38 -56.96 -15.50
N CYS A 564 4.66 -55.86 -15.72
CA CYS A 564 5.04 -54.53 -15.28
C CYS A 564 3.88 -53.90 -14.49
N TRP A 565 4.20 -53.17 -13.42
CA TRP A 565 3.25 -52.56 -12.49
C TRP A 565 3.18 -51.04 -12.68
N LEU A 566 2.02 -50.46 -12.43
CA LEU A 566 1.87 -49.01 -12.26
C LEU A 566 2.02 -48.71 -10.76
N ALA A 567 2.86 -47.72 -10.42
CA ALA A 567 3.05 -47.32 -9.03
C ALA A 567 3.19 -45.79 -8.88
N SER A 568 2.81 -45.28 -7.71
CA SER A 568 2.95 -43.88 -7.34
C SER A 568 3.61 -43.76 -5.97
N LEU A 569 4.32 -42.63 -5.75
CA LEU A 569 4.86 -42.24 -4.45
C LEU A 569 4.38 -40.82 -4.12
N ASP A 570 3.88 -40.60 -2.89
CA ASP A 570 3.56 -39.28 -2.31
C ASP A 570 4.61 -38.96 -1.24
N VAL A 571 5.32 -37.83 -1.37
CA VAL A 571 6.37 -37.43 -0.42
C VAL A 571 5.76 -36.75 0.81
N VAL A 572 5.83 -37.43 1.96
CA VAL A 572 5.16 -37.04 3.19
C VAL A 572 5.65 -35.67 3.68
N SER A 573 4.83 -34.65 3.42
CA SER A 573 5.03 -33.25 3.84
C SER A 573 6.32 -32.58 3.33
N LEU A 574 6.79 -32.99 2.13
CA LEU A 574 8.00 -32.51 1.44
C LEU A 574 8.58 -31.17 1.94
N TYR A 575 7.86 -30.05 1.75
CA TYR A 575 8.36 -28.70 2.07
C TYR A 575 8.85 -28.50 3.51
N THR A 576 8.24 -29.15 4.51
CA THR A 576 8.66 -29.03 5.92
C THR A 576 9.77 -30.01 6.32
N CYS A 577 10.06 -31.01 5.48
CA CYS A 577 10.97 -32.09 5.80
C CYS A 577 12.40 -31.87 5.26
N ILE A 578 12.61 -30.99 4.27
CA ILE A 578 13.93 -30.77 3.66
C ILE A 578 14.90 -30.10 4.67
N PRO A 579 16.02 -30.73 5.05
CA PRO A 579 17.05 -30.09 5.88
C PRO A 579 17.73 -28.95 5.11
N HIS A 580 17.91 -27.78 5.76
CA HIS A 580 18.47 -26.61 5.07
C HIS A 580 19.84 -26.88 4.46
N GLY A 581 20.76 -27.52 5.19
CA GLY A 581 22.10 -27.86 4.70
C GLY A 581 22.07 -28.78 3.47
N ALA A 582 21.34 -29.89 3.55
CA ALA A 582 21.20 -30.84 2.44
C ALA A 582 20.51 -30.24 1.21
N GLY A 583 19.52 -29.36 1.40
CA GLY A 583 18.86 -28.66 0.29
C GLY A 583 19.71 -27.56 -0.34
N ILE A 584 20.53 -26.83 0.44
CA ILE A 584 21.49 -25.85 -0.08
C ILE A 584 22.59 -26.58 -0.88
N GLU A 585 23.10 -27.71 -0.36
CA GLU A 585 24.07 -28.57 -1.04
C GLU A 585 23.51 -29.16 -2.35
N ALA A 586 22.25 -29.61 -2.36
CA ALA A 586 21.60 -30.11 -3.57
C ALA A 586 21.43 -29.01 -4.64
N VAL A 587 21.07 -27.78 -4.23
CA VAL A 587 21.03 -26.63 -5.13
C VAL A 587 22.41 -26.26 -5.65
N ARG A 588 23.45 -26.32 -4.81
CA ARG A 588 24.85 -26.07 -5.23
C ARG A 588 25.27 -27.02 -6.34
N ARG A 589 25.12 -28.34 -6.13
CA ARG A 589 25.49 -29.35 -7.13
C ARG A 589 24.77 -29.16 -8.45
N SER A 590 23.44 -29.01 -8.44
CA SER A 590 22.71 -28.83 -9.70
C SER A 590 22.88 -27.46 -10.36
N LEU A 591 23.48 -26.47 -9.69
CA LEU A 591 23.99 -25.26 -10.35
C LEU A 591 25.37 -25.52 -11.01
N GLU A 592 26.25 -26.28 -10.36
CA GLU A 592 27.58 -26.66 -10.88
C GLU A 592 27.49 -27.67 -12.05
N GLU A 593 26.52 -28.59 -12.01
CA GLU A 593 26.21 -29.56 -13.07
C GLU A 593 25.58 -28.90 -14.31
N TYR A 594 24.99 -27.70 -14.17
CA TYR A 594 24.25 -27.05 -15.25
C TYR A 594 25.17 -26.22 -16.15
N ALA A 595 25.78 -26.88 -17.14
CA ALA A 595 26.77 -26.29 -18.06
C ALA A 595 26.32 -24.99 -18.78
N ASN A 596 25.01 -24.72 -18.89
CA ASN A 596 24.45 -23.49 -19.47
C ASN A 596 24.10 -22.43 -18.40
N TYR A 597 24.77 -22.44 -17.23
CA TYR A 597 24.50 -21.49 -16.16
C TYR A 597 24.97 -20.07 -16.52
N VAL A 598 24.01 -19.20 -16.80
CA VAL A 598 24.22 -17.75 -16.99
C VAL A 598 23.51 -17.01 -15.86
N GLY A 599 24.27 -16.61 -14.84
CA GLY A 599 23.75 -15.98 -13.62
C GLY A 599 24.86 -15.43 -12.72
N PRO A 600 24.52 -14.89 -11.54
CA PRO A 600 25.51 -14.42 -10.56
C PRO A 600 26.36 -15.57 -9.99
N PRO A 601 27.50 -15.29 -9.33
CA PRO A 601 28.29 -16.29 -8.64
C PRO A 601 27.46 -17.21 -7.73
N ILE A 602 27.62 -18.53 -7.88
CA ILE A 602 26.89 -19.55 -7.10
C ILE A 602 26.92 -19.27 -5.58
N PRO A 603 28.04 -18.87 -4.94
CA PRO A 603 28.05 -18.54 -3.51
C PRO A 603 27.03 -17.46 -3.10
N PHE A 604 26.80 -16.45 -3.95
CA PHE A 604 25.78 -15.41 -3.68
C PHE A 604 24.35 -15.97 -3.79
N VAL A 605 24.09 -16.86 -4.74
CA VAL A 605 22.80 -17.57 -4.85
C VAL A 605 22.54 -18.43 -3.60
N LEU A 606 23.56 -19.13 -3.10
CA LEU A 606 23.46 -19.96 -1.90
C LEU A 606 23.28 -19.11 -0.63
N GLU A 607 23.92 -17.95 -0.52
CA GLU A 607 23.70 -17.04 0.62
C GLU A 607 22.29 -16.44 0.59
N LEU A 608 21.79 -15.99 -0.57
CA LEU A 608 20.40 -15.56 -0.72
C LEU A 608 19.40 -16.68 -0.37
N LEU A 609 19.71 -17.93 -0.74
CA LEU A 609 18.92 -19.11 -0.37
C LEU A 609 18.98 -19.37 1.14
N ARG A 610 20.15 -19.25 1.77
CA ARG A 610 20.35 -19.37 3.22
C ARG A 610 19.52 -18.34 3.98
N LEU A 611 19.54 -17.07 3.56
CA LEU A 611 18.68 -16.02 4.12
C LEU A 611 17.18 -16.37 3.95
N ALA A 612 16.78 -16.81 2.75
CA ALA A 612 15.39 -17.16 2.44
C ALA A 612 14.85 -18.35 3.25
N LEU A 613 15.70 -19.31 3.62
CA LEU A 613 15.35 -20.47 4.46
C LEU A 613 15.40 -20.15 5.96
N THR A 614 16.47 -19.51 6.43
CA THR A 614 16.73 -19.33 7.88
C THR A 614 15.97 -18.14 8.49
N MET A 615 15.66 -17.10 7.71
CA MET A 615 14.88 -15.94 8.17
C MET A 615 13.39 -16.06 7.82
N ASN A 616 12.86 -17.28 7.77
CA ASN A 616 11.48 -17.59 7.39
C ASN A 616 10.48 -17.29 8.53
N TYR A 617 10.26 -16.00 8.82
CA TYR A 617 9.38 -15.51 9.89
C TYR A 617 7.93 -15.25 9.43
N PHE A 618 6.99 -15.42 10.35
CA PHE A 618 5.59 -15.03 10.17
C PHE A 618 4.90 -14.73 11.51
N ARG A 619 3.73 -14.07 11.45
CA ARG A 619 2.85 -13.91 12.62
C ARG A 619 1.66 -14.87 12.56
N PHE A 620 1.25 -15.38 13.71
CA PHE A 620 -0.11 -15.86 13.94
C PHE A 620 -0.71 -15.13 15.16
N GLN A 621 -1.96 -14.66 15.05
CA GLN A 621 -2.60 -13.79 16.04
C GLN A 621 -1.80 -12.52 16.39
N SER A 622 -1.21 -12.46 17.60
CA SER A 622 -0.32 -11.40 18.10
C SER A 622 1.15 -11.84 18.10
N ASP A 623 1.41 -13.13 17.90
CA ASP A 623 2.66 -13.83 18.21
C ASP A 623 3.48 -14.12 16.96
N PHE A 624 4.80 -13.97 17.09
CA PHE A 624 5.74 -14.15 16.00
C PHE A 624 6.39 -15.53 16.09
N PHE A 625 6.59 -16.16 14.93
CA PHE A 625 7.16 -17.49 14.80
C PHE A 625 8.21 -17.49 13.69
N LEU A 626 9.20 -18.35 13.83
CA LEU A 626 10.23 -18.67 12.84
C LEU A 626 10.08 -20.14 12.47
N GLN A 627 10.05 -20.45 11.17
CA GLN A 627 10.21 -21.83 10.70
C GLN A 627 11.70 -22.18 10.71
N VAL A 628 12.08 -23.22 11.45
CA VAL A 628 13.49 -23.63 11.65
C VAL A 628 13.89 -24.85 10.81
N SER A 629 12.93 -25.59 10.25
CA SER A 629 13.18 -26.71 9.33
C SER A 629 12.29 -26.63 8.09
N GLY A 630 12.82 -27.03 6.94
CA GLY A 630 12.16 -26.90 5.64
C GLY A 630 11.93 -25.44 5.19
N THR A 631 11.10 -25.28 4.17
CA THR A 631 10.71 -23.99 3.57
C THR A 631 9.21 -23.72 3.76
N SER A 632 8.77 -22.45 3.72
CA SER A 632 7.36 -22.13 3.91
C SER A 632 6.54 -22.34 2.64
N MET A 633 5.44 -23.08 2.77
CA MET A 633 4.39 -23.15 1.75
C MET A 633 3.85 -21.74 1.49
N GLY A 634 4.26 -21.13 0.37
CA GLY A 634 3.96 -19.74 0.02
C GLY A 634 5.19 -18.89 -0.34
N ALA A 635 6.42 -19.35 -0.09
CA ALA A 635 7.64 -18.77 -0.65
C ALA A 635 7.77 -19.09 -2.14
N ALA A 636 8.21 -18.13 -2.96
CA ALA A 636 8.22 -18.27 -4.42
C ALA A 636 9.23 -19.33 -4.92
N MET A 637 10.45 -19.36 -4.37
CA MET A 637 11.47 -20.37 -4.72
C MET A 637 11.19 -21.78 -4.19
N ALA A 638 10.20 -21.96 -3.30
CA ALA A 638 10.02 -23.23 -2.58
C ALA A 638 9.80 -24.44 -3.52
N PRO A 639 8.97 -24.37 -4.58
CA PRO A 639 8.82 -25.48 -5.52
C PRO A 639 10.13 -25.80 -6.25
N SER A 640 10.88 -24.78 -6.68
CA SER A 640 12.14 -24.96 -7.41
C SER A 640 13.22 -25.56 -6.53
N TYR A 641 13.38 -25.06 -5.29
CA TYR A 641 14.24 -25.65 -4.24
C TYR A 641 13.89 -27.11 -3.96
N ALA A 642 12.60 -27.42 -3.76
CA ALA A 642 12.16 -28.79 -3.48
C ALA A 642 12.37 -29.75 -4.67
N ASN A 643 12.22 -29.27 -5.91
CA ASN A 643 12.48 -30.08 -7.09
C ASN A 643 13.97 -30.45 -7.25
N LEU A 644 14.90 -29.53 -6.99
CA LEU A 644 16.34 -29.79 -7.07
C LEU A 644 16.82 -30.72 -5.94
N PHE A 645 16.32 -30.52 -4.71
CA PHE A 645 16.60 -31.43 -3.60
C PHE A 645 16.11 -32.86 -3.90
N MET A 646 14.87 -33.01 -4.39
CA MET A 646 14.34 -34.33 -4.76
C MET A 646 15.07 -34.94 -5.96
N HIS A 647 15.54 -34.14 -6.92
CA HIS A 647 16.36 -34.63 -8.03
C HIS A 647 17.68 -35.25 -7.54
N GLN A 648 18.42 -34.56 -6.67
CA GLN A 648 19.65 -35.08 -6.07
C GLN A 648 19.38 -36.31 -5.18
N PHE A 649 18.24 -36.36 -4.48
CA PHE A 649 17.81 -37.55 -3.74
C PHE A 649 17.55 -38.75 -4.66
N GLU A 650 16.88 -38.55 -5.80
CA GLU A 650 16.65 -39.59 -6.82
C GLU A 650 17.96 -40.14 -7.38
N GLN A 651 18.89 -39.26 -7.78
CA GLN A 651 20.19 -39.66 -8.34
C GLN A 651 21.09 -40.38 -7.33
N HIS A 652 20.95 -40.11 -6.03
CA HIS A 652 21.79 -40.72 -5.01
C HIS A 652 21.23 -42.04 -4.46
N TYR A 653 19.91 -42.13 -4.21
CA TYR A 653 19.31 -43.28 -3.51
C TYR A 653 18.47 -44.21 -4.39
N ILE A 654 17.90 -43.73 -5.51
CA ILE A 654 16.95 -44.51 -6.32
C ILE A 654 17.65 -45.04 -7.59
N VAL A 655 18.19 -44.15 -8.41
CA VAL A 655 18.77 -44.51 -9.72
C VAL A 655 19.89 -45.55 -9.61
N PRO A 656 20.88 -45.44 -8.70
CA PRO A 656 22.04 -46.36 -8.69
C PRO A 656 21.72 -47.79 -8.23
N LYS A 657 20.59 -48.01 -7.54
CA LYS A 657 20.19 -49.32 -7.00
C LYS A 657 18.99 -49.94 -7.72
N TYR A 658 18.11 -49.12 -8.28
CA TYR A 658 16.82 -49.58 -8.84
C TYR A 658 16.57 -49.12 -10.29
N GLY A 659 17.47 -48.35 -10.91
CA GLY A 659 17.30 -47.81 -12.27
C GLY A 659 16.90 -48.85 -13.31
N ASP A 660 17.56 -50.01 -13.34
CA ASP A 660 17.30 -51.10 -14.30
C ASP A 660 15.87 -51.68 -14.23
N ARG A 661 15.14 -51.42 -13.13
CA ARG A 661 13.77 -51.90 -12.89
C ARG A 661 12.70 -50.82 -13.14
N ILE A 662 13.13 -49.60 -13.48
CA ILE A 662 12.28 -48.42 -13.65
C ILE A 662 12.17 -48.10 -15.15
N LEU A 663 11.08 -48.55 -15.78
CA LEU A 663 10.81 -48.31 -17.20
C LEU A 663 10.35 -46.88 -17.47
N PHE A 664 9.77 -46.23 -16.46
CA PHE A 664 9.29 -44.85 -16.53
C PHE A 664 9.39 -44.22 -15.14
N PHE A 665 9.85 -42.97 -15.07
CA PHE A 665 9.90 -42.18 -13.85
C PHE A 665 9.67 -40.71 -14.16
N ARG A 666 8.62 -40.11 -13.59
CA ARG A 666 8.36 -38.67 -13.65
C ARG A 666 7.80 -38.19 -12.31
N ARG A 667 8.15 -36.97 -11.89
CA ARG A 667 7.70 -36.36 -10.65
C ARG A 667 7.14 -34.96 -10.87
N TYR A 668 5.94 -34.74 -10.37
CA TYR A 668 5.30 -33.43 -10.24
C TYR A 668 5.42 -32.96 -8.80
N ILE A 669 6.52 -32.27 -8.47
CA ILE A 669 6.81 -31.74 -7.12
C ILE A 669 6.87 -32.87 -6.07
N ASP A 670 5.75 -33.16 -5.39
CA ASP A 670 5.54 -34.16 -4.35
C ASP A 670 4.89 -35.48 -4.85
N ASP A 671 4.19 -35.45 -6.00
CA ASP A 671 3.58 -36.64 -6.63
C ASP A 671 4.57 -37.31 -7.62
N VAL A 672 4.95 -38.59 -7.42
CA VAL A 672 5.80 -39.39 -8.35
C VAL A 672 4.97 -40.47 -9.06
N ILE A 673 5.21 -40.70 -10.36
CA ILE A 673 4.70 -41.84 -11.12
C ILE A 673 5.85 -42.72 -11.64
N ILE A 674 5.70 -44.03 -11.46
CA ILE A 674 6.69 -45.06 -11.79
C ILE A 674 6.00 -46.18 -12.58
N VAL A 675 6.66 -46.68 -13.64
CA VAL A 675 6.32 -47.98 -14.24
C VAL A 675 7.46 -48.95 -13.94
N TRP A 676 7.13 -50.01 -13.21
CA TRP A 676 8.08 -50.93 -12.56
C TRP A 676 8.08 -52.29 -13.23
N SER A 677 9.26 -52.83 -13.58
CA SER A 677 9.42 -54.14 -14.24
C SER A 677 9.82 -55.28 -13.30
N GLY A 678 9.95 -55.00 -12.00
CA GLY A 678 10.17 -56.03 -10.96
C GLY A 678 8.87 -56.60 -10.39
N THR A 679 9.00 -57.40 -9.34
CA THR A 679 7.88 -57.87 -8.52
C THR A 679 7.34 -56.77 -7.59
N GLU A 680 6.15 -56.98 -7.04
CA GLU A 680 5.58 -56.09 -6.02
C GLU A 680 6.42 -56.08 -4.74
N ASP A 681 6.88 -57.25 -4.27
CA ASP A 681 7.72 -57.37 -3.07
C ASP A 681 9.03 -56.58 -3.17
N GLU A 682 9.65 -56.54 -4.35
CA GLU A 682 10.86 -55.75 -4.61
C GLU A 682 10.58 -54.23 -4.64
N PHE A 683 9.40 -53.82 -5.11
CA PHE A 683 8.95 -52.42 -5.02
C PHE A 683 8.67 -52.03 -3.55
N GLN A 684 7.94 -52.87 -2.81
CA GLN A 684 7.69 -52.67 -1.39
C GLN A 684 9.00 -52.74 -0.58
N LEU A 685 10.02 -53.49 -1.02
CA LEU A 685 11.36 -53.47 -0.42
C LEU A 685 12.06 -52.13 -0.68
N MET A 686 12.08 -51.63 -1.92
CA MET A 686 12.61 -50.29 -2.24
C MET A 686 11.98 -49.20 -1.37
N VAL A 687 10.64 -49.18 -1.25
CA VAL A 687 9.96 -48.17 -0.43
C VAL A 687 10.23 -48.35 1.07
N ARG A 688 10.39 -49.59 1.56
CA ARG A 688 10.84 -49.86 2.94
C ARG A 688 12.26 -49.35 3.19
N GLU A 689 13.20 -49.61 2.29
CA GLU A 689 14.58 -49.12 2.39
C GLU A 689 14.65 -47.60 2.39
N LEU A 690 13.99 -46.94 1.43
CA LEU A 690 13.94 -45.46 1.38
C LEU A 690 13.32 -44.85 2.65
N ASN A 691 12.34 -45.52 3.25
CA ASN A 691 11.76 -45.13 4.54
C ASN A 691 12.63 -45.50 5.75
N ALA A 692 13.57 -46.44 5.63
CA ALA A 692 14.53 -46.82 6.68
C ALA A 692 15.79 -45.94 6.72
N LEU A 693 16.06 -45.15 5.67
CA LEU A 693 17.14 -44.15 5.66
C LEU A 693 17.01 -43.16 6.82
N ASP A 694 18.15 -42.71 7.37
CA ASP A 694 18.22 -41.60 8.33
C ASP A 694 18.04 -40.24 7.61
N SER A 695 16.84 -40.07 7.06
CA SER A 695 16.37 -38.88 6.36
C SER A 695 14.95 -38.56 6.83
N PRO A 696 14.61 -37.28 7.07
CA PRO A 696 13.23 -36.86 7.36
C PRO A 696 12.29 -36.99 6.14
N VAL A 697 12.81 -37.26 4.95
CA VAL A 697 12.01 -37.58 3.75
C VAL A 697 11.45 -38.99 3.90
N LYS A 698 10.12 -39.13 3.84
CA LYS A 698 9.41 -40.41 3.87
C LYS A 698 8.36 -40.47 2.75
N PHE A 699 8.04 -41.67 2.30
CA PHE A 699 7.17 -41.94 1.15
C PHE A 699 5.99 -42.83 1.55
N THR A 700 4.79 -42.42 1.17
CA THR A 700 3.63 -43.32 1.02
C THR A 700 3.52 -43.77 -0.43
N HIS A 701 3.00 -44.98 -0.69
CA HIS A 701 2.95 -45.56 -2.02
C HIS A 701 1.60 -46.22 -2.32
N GLU A 702 1.24 -46.26 -3.60
CA GLU A 702 0.17 -47.09 -4.15
C GLU A 702 0.77 -47.87 -5.34
N ILE A 703 0.47 -49.17 -5.46
CA ILE A 703 0.94 -50.04 -6.56
C ILE A 703 -0.20 -50.95 -7.03
N HIS A 704 -0.33 -51.14 -8.35
CA HIS A 704 -1.38 -51.95 -8.96
C HIS A 704 -0.95 -52.47 -10.35
N PRO A 705 -1.40 -53.65 -10.80
CA PRO A 705 -0.99 -54.19 -12.10
C PRO A 705 -1.57 -53.42 -13.31
N GLU A 706 -2.73 -52.77 -13.15
CA GLU A 706 -3.56 -52.27 -14.28
C GLU A 706 -4.05 -50.83 -14.18
N LEU A 707 -4.06 -50.21 -12.99
CA LEU A 707 -4.84 -48.98 -12.73
C LEU A 707 -4.16 -48.11 -11.69
N ILE A 708 -3.95 -46.82 -11.97
CA ILE A 708 -3.51 -45.87 -10.95
C ILE A 708 -4.09 -44.46 -11.14
N HIS A 709 -4.27 -43.73 -10.04
CA HIS A 709 -4.68 -42.33 -10.07
C HIS A 709 -3.46 -41.41 -9.93
N PHE A 710 -3.29 -40.46 -10.84
CA PHE A 710 -2.17 -39.52 -10.81
C PHE A 710 -2.58 -38.12 -11.30
N LEU A 711 -2.23 -37.07 -10.54
CA LEU A 711 -2.68 -35.69 -10.76
C LEU A 711 -4.22 -35.56 -10.88
N ASP A 712 -4.72 -35.28 -12.09
CA ASP A 712 -6.14 -35.19 -12.46
C ASP A 712 -6.58 -36.25 -13.46
N ILE A 713 -5.79 -37.32 -13.64
CA ILE A 713 -6.11 -38.46 -14.51
C ILE A 713 -6.09 -39.79 -13.77
N GLU A 714 -6.87 -40.71 -14.31
CA GLU A 714 -6.87 -42.13 -14.01
C GLU A 714 -6.21 -42.83 -15.19
N ILE A 715 -5.22 -43.68 -14.93
CA ILE A 715 -4.35 -44.29 -15.93
C ILE A 715 -4.60 -45.79 -15.89
N TRP A 716 -4.97 -46.36 -17.04
CA TRP A 716 -5.26 -47.77 -17.25
C TRP A 716 -4.21 -48.38 -18.18
N LYS A 717 -3.58 -49.47 -17.76
CA LYS A 717 -2.68 -50.26 -18.61
C LYS A 717 -3.48 -51.35 -19.33
N ARG A 718 -3.37 -51.39 -20.65
CA ARG A 718 -3.83 -52.52 -21.49
C ARG A 718 -2.61 -53.35 -21.93
N GLU A 719 -2.82 -54.36 -22.77
CA GLU A 719 -1.76 -55.26 -23.21
C GLU A 719 -0.76 -54.60 -24.17
N ASP A 720 -1.26 -53.66 -24.98
CA ASP A 720 -0.56 -52.98 -26.08
C ASP A 720 -0.38 -51.46 -25.86
N HIS A 721 -1.28 -50.81 -25.10
CA HIS A 721 -1.27 -49.36 -24.90
C HIS A 721 -1.71 -48.92 -23.49
N ILE A 722 -1.61 -47.60 -23.24
CA ILE A 722 -2.10 -46.95 -22.01
C ILE A 722 -3.37 -46.14 -22.35
N GLU A 723 -4.48 -46.50 -21.71
CA GLU A 723 -5.69 -45.69 -21.66
C GLU A 723 -5.63 -44.70 -20.49
N TYR A 724 -6.40 -43.62 -20.57
CA TYR A 724 -6.53 -42.67 -19.46
C TYR A 724 -7.88 -41.94 -19.48
N THR A 725 -8.37 -41.51 -18.32
CA THR A 725 -9.61 -40.74 -18.15
C THR A 725 -9.42 -39.58 -17.15
N LEU A 726 -10.31 -38.58 -17.11
CA LEU A 726 -10.25 -37.57 -16.04
C LEU A 726 -10.69 -38.14 -14.69
N PHE A 727 -9.77 -38.17 -13.73
CA PHE A 727 -10.07 -38.53 -12.35
C PHE A 727 -10.67 -37.36 -11.56
N ARG A 728 -11.59 -37.66 -10.64
CA ARG A 728 -12.18 -36.67 -9.72
C ARG A 728 -12.28 -37.28 -8.31
N LYS A 729 -11.68 -36.62 -7.31
CA LYS A 729 -11.78 -37.07 -5.91
C LYS A 729 -13.23 -36.91 -5.41
N SER A 730 -13.72 -37.87 -4.62
CA SER A 730 -15.12 -37.95 -4.16
C SER A 730 -15.65 -36.72 -3.41
N THR A 731 -14.76 -35.91 -2.82
CA THR A 731 -15.12 -34.66 -2.14
C THR A 731 -15.14 -33.42 -3.05
N ASP A 732 -14.79 -33.55 -4.33
CA ASP A 732 -14.76 -32.42 -5.27
C ASP A 732 -16.17 -31.90 -5.56
N LYS A 733 -16.36 -30.58 -5.44
CA LYS A 733 -17.63 -29.89 -5.68
C LYS A 733 -17.67 -29.10 -6.98
N ASN A 734 -16.63 -29.21 -7.82
CA ASN A 734 -16.54 -28.65 -9.18
C ASN A 734 -17.14 -27.24 -9.31
N VAL A 735 -16.69 -26.32 -8.45
CA VAL A 735 -17.29 -24.98 -8.30
C VAL A 735 -16.98 -24.09 -9.50
N LEU A 736 -17.82 -24.17 -10.52
CA LEU A 736 -17.78 -23.34 -11.73
C LEU A 736 -18.18 -21.89 -11.42
N LEU A 737 -17.86 -20.98 -12.35
CA LEU A 737 -18.20 -19.57 -12.22
C LEU A 737 -19.66 -19.32 -12.62
N HIS A 738 -20.55 -19.15 -11.64
CA HIS A 738 -21.97 -18.87 -11.87
C HIS A 738 -22.20 -17.73 -12.90
N TYR A 739 -23.03 -18.00 -13.92
CA TYR A 739 -23.14 -17.18 -15.14
C TYR A 739 -23.48 -15.71 -14.88
N ASN A 740 -24.37 -15.41 -13.93
CA ASN A 740 -24.74 -14.03 -13.57
C ASN A 740 -23.63 -13.20 -12.88
N SER A 741 -22.43 -13.76 -12.65
CA SER A 741 -21.29 -13.01 -12.11
C SER A 741 -20.90 -11.83 -13.01
N CYS A 742 -20.43 -10.74 -12.39
CA CYS A 742 -19.96 -9.52 -13.06
C CYS A 742 -18.53 -9.72 -13.61
N HIS A 743 -18.43 -10.54 -14.67
CA HIS A 743 -17.22 -10.83 -15.44
C HIS A 743 -17.44 -10.55 -16.94
N PRO A 744 -16.36 -10.30 -17.72
CA PRO A 744 -16.46 -10.07 -19.16
C PRO A 744 -17.22 -11.18 -19.89
N GLY A 745 -18.16 -10.79 -20.76
CA GLY A 745 -18.95 -11.73 -21.57
C GLY A 745 -18.09 -12.78 -22.32
N PRO A 746 -17.02 -12.39 -23.04
CA PRO A 746 -16.12 -13.34 -23.69
C PRO A 746 -15.46 -14.33 -22.73
N MET A 747 -15.05 -13.88 -21.54
CA MET A 747 -14.42 -14.73 -20.51
C MET A 747 -15.39 -15.81 -20.02
N LYS A 748 -16.67 -15.44 -19.80
CA LYS A 748 -17.72 -16.39 -19.42
C LYS A 748 -17.99 -17.39 -20.54
N LYS A 749 -18.08 -16.95 -21.80
CA LYS A 749 -18.25 -17.84 -22.97
C LYS A 749 -17.03 -18.76 -23.22
N SER A 750 -15.81 -18.33 -22.89
CA SER A 750 -14.61 -19.17 -23.04
C SER A 750 -14.46 -20.26 -21.98
N LEU A 751 -15.09 -20.12 -20.81
CA LEU A 751 -14.93 -21.09 -19.72
C LEU A 751 -15.47 -22.49 -20.09
N PRO A 752 -16.70 -22.67 -20.61
CA PRO A 752 -17.16 -23.96 -21.12
C PRO A 752 -16.24 -24.55 -22.19
N ILE A 753 -15.79 -23.74 -23.18
CA ILE A 753 -14.86 -24.19 -24.22
C ILE A 753 -13.58 -24.76 -23.59
N SER A 754 -13.02 -24.09 -22.58
CA SER A 754 -11.78 -24.55 -21.91
C SER A 754 -11.97 -25.87 -21.15
N GLN A 755 -13.13 -26.08 -20.50
CA GLN A 755 -13.39 -27.33 -19.78
C GLN A 755 -13.75 -28.48 -20.74
N PHE A 756 -14.54 -28.23 -21.78
CA PHE A 756 -14.80 -29.22 -22.82
C PHE A 756 -13.51 -29.61 -23.58
N CYS A 757 -12.62 -28.66 -23.88
CA CYS A 757 -11.29 -28.97 -24.41
C CYS A 757 -10.43 -29.81 -23.45
N ARG A 758 -10.58 -29.67 -22.13
CA ARG A 758 -9.88 -30.51 -21.13
C ARG A 758 -10.45 -31.93 -21.12
N VAL A 759 -11.78 -32.09 -21.09
CA VAL A 759 -12.43 -33.41 -21.18
C VAL A 759 -12.03 -34.14 -22.47
N LEU A 760 -12.05 -33.46 -23.62
CA LEU A 760 -11.66 -34.04 -24.92
C LEU A 760 -10.16 -34.36 -25.07
N ARG A 761 -9.29 -33.89 -24.18
CA ARG A 761 -7.83 -34.14 -24.23
C ARG A 761 -7.35 -35.15 -23.19
N ASN A 762 -7.99 -35.15 -22.02
CA ASN A 762 -7.64 -35.97 -20.87
C ASN A 762 -8.49 -37.27 -20.79
N ASN A 763 -9.05 -37.72 -21.91
CA ASN A 763 -9.59 -39.06 -22.08
C ASN A 763 -8.99 -39.69 -23.35
N SER A 764 -8.66 -41.00 -23.32
CA SER A 764 -8.32 -41.79 -24.50
C SER A 764 -9.57 -42.33 -25.21
N ASN A 765 -10.55 -42.80 -24.42
CA ASN A 765 -11.77 -43.41 -24.91
C ASN A 765 -12.85 -42.36 -25.22
N SER A 766 -13.42 -42.42 -26.44
CA SER A 766 -14.40 -41.43 -26.92
C SER A 766 -15.78 -41.53 -26.26
N GLU A 767 -16.20 -42.72 -25.80
CA GLU A 767 -17.49 -42.89 -25.13
C GLU A 767 -17.45 -42.30 -23.73
N VAL A 768 -16.38 -42.60 -22.98
CA VAL A 768 -16.11 -42.02 -21.66
C VAL A 768 -16.00 -40.49 -21.76
N ALA A 769 -15.34 -39.97 -22.81
CA ALA A 769 -15.28 -38.53 -23.07
C ALA A 769 -16.67 -37.90 -23.24
N GLU A 770 -17.60 -38.53 -23.97
CA GLU A 770 -18.95 -37.98 -24.19
C GLU A 770 -19.85 -38.07 -22.93
N GLN A 771 -19.71 -39.14 -22.13
CA GLN A 771 -20.34 -39.24 -20.81
C GLN A 771 -19.84 -38.13 -19.87
N GLN A 772 -18.53 -37.87 -19.87
CA GLN A 772 -17.93 -36.80 -19.07
C GLN A 772 -18.26 -35.39 -19.58
N LEU A 773 -18.43 -35.20 -20.90
CA LEU A 773 -18.92 -33.96 -21.50
C LEU A 773 -20.37 -33.69 -21.11
N SER A 774 -21.23 -34.70 -21.15
CA SER A 774 -22.62 -34.62 -20.67
C SER A 774 -22.68 -34.25 -19.19
N SER A 775 -21.83 -34.89 -18.37
CA SER A 775 -21.65 -34.59 -16.94
C SER A 775 -21.01 -33.23 -16.65
N MET A 776 -20.37 -32.59 -17.64
CA MET A 776 -19.86 -31.21 -17.54
C MET A 776 -20.92 -30.20 -18.02
N ARG A 777 -21.75 -30.56 -19.00
CA ARG A 777 -22.87 -29.74 -19.51
C ARG A 777 -23.88 -29.46 -18.40
N SER A 778 -24.31 -30.48 -17.65
CA SER A 778 -25.22 -30.32 -16.50
C SER A 778 -24.67 -29.36 -15.44
N LEU A 779 -23.41 -29.51 -15.02
CA LEU A 779 -22.77 -28.61 -14.04
C LEU A 779 -22.75 -27.13 -14.51
N PHE A 780 -22.63 -26.87 -15.82
CA PHE A 780 -22.76 -25.52 -16.36
C PHE A 780 -24.21 -25.00 -16.36
N LEU A 781 -25.20 -25.86 -16.64
CA LEU A 781 -26.63 -25.51 -16.55
C LEU A 781 -27.03 -25.18 -15.09
N ASP A 782 -26.60 -26.00 -14.12
CA ASP A 782 -26.74 -25.72 -12.68
C ASP A 782 -26.08 -24.40 -12.27
N SER A 783 -24.98 -24.04 -12.95
CA SER A 783 -24.28 -22.75 -12.80
C SER A 783 -24.97 -21.58 -13.55
N GLY A 784 -26.16 -21.80 -14.10
CA GLY A 784 -27.00 -20.81 -14.77
C GLY A 784 -26.57 -20.42 -16.18
N TYR A 785 -25.78 -21.25 -16.88
CA TYR A 785 -25.40 -20.97 -18.27
C TYR A 785 -26.56 -21.23 -19.25
N PRO A 786 -26.78 -20.38 -20.27
CA PRO A 786 -27.74 -20.67 -21.33
C PRO A 786 -27.26 -21.81 -22.24
N GLU A 787 -28.18 -22.71 -22.61
CA GLU A 787 -27.92 -23.90 -23.42
C GLU A 787 -27.15 -23.60 -24.72
N SER A 788 -27.59 -22.58 -25.47
CA SER A 788 -26.95 -22.15 -26.72
C SER A 788 -25.52 -21.62 -26.57
N VAL A 789 -25.09 -21.26 -25.35
CA VAL A 789 -23.69 -20.95 -25.06
C VAL A 789 -22.86 -22.22 -24.88
N LEU A 790 -23.46 -23.30 -24.36
CA LEU A 790 -22.80 -24.59 -24.16
C LEU A 790 -22.67 -25.36 -25.48
N GLU A 791 -23.70 -25.36 -26.32
CA GLU A 791 -23.70 -25.99 -27.64
C GLU A 791 -22.64 -25.37 -28.56
N GLN A 792 -22.67 -24.04 -28.68
CA GLN A 792 -21.64 -23.31 -29.44
C GLN A 792 -20.24 -23.54 -28.85
N ALA A 793 -20.12 -23.72 -27.53
CA ALA A 793 -18.84 -24.01 -26.89
C ALA A 793 -18.34 -25.44 -27.13
N LEU A 794 -19.23 -26.43 -27.22
CA LEU A 794 -18.91 -27.82 -27.54
C LEU A 794 -18.40 -27.97 -28.97
N ILE A 795 -19.08 -27.33 -29.93
CA ILE A 795 -18.65 -27.25 -31.35
C ILE A 795 -17.23 -26.64 -31.43
N LEU A 796 -17.02 -25.49 -30.78
CA LEU A 796 -15.72 -24.82 -30.75
C LEU A 796 -14.65 -25.61 -29.97
N ALA A 797 -15.04 -26.47 -29.02
CA ALA A 797 -14.11 -27.31 -28.28
C ALA A 797 -13.61 -28.48 -29.12
N ARG A 798 -14.52 -29.20 -29.81
CA ARG A 798 -14.17 -30.28 -30.76
C ARG A 798 -13.22 -29.77 -31.84
N GLN A 799 -13.56 -28.66 -32.50
CA GLN A 799 -12.70 -28.00 -33.51
C GLN A 799 -11.28 -27.68 -32.99
N ARG A 800 -11.14 -27.21 -31.74
CA ARG A 800 -9.85 -26.87 -31.09
C ARG A 800 -9.04 -28.06 -30.56
N VAL A 801 -9.58 -29.27 -30.65
CA VAL A 801 -8.86 -30.51 -30.35
C VAL A 801 -8.42 -31.16 -31.67
N SER A 802 -9.30 -31.19 -32.68
CA SER A 802 -8.97 -31.67 -34.03
C SER A 802 -7.97 -30.78 -34.78
N THR A 803 -7.92 -29.47 -34.51
CA THR A 803 -6.96 -28.54 -35.13
C THR A 803 -6.01 -27.93 -34.09
N PRO A 804 -4.72 -28.33 -34.08
CA PRO A 804 -3.68 -27.60 -33.38
C PRO A 804 -3.59 -26.17 -33.93
N ARG A 805 -3.67 -25.17 -33.05
CA ARG A 805 -3.42 -23.79 -33.46
C ARG A 805 -1.92 -23.58 -33.65
N ALA A 806 -1.50 -23.30 -34.88
CA ALA A 806 -0.20 -22.71 -35.13
C ALA A 806 0.01 -21.46 -34.27
N HIS A 807 1.21 -21.30 -33.70
CA HIS A 807 1.58 -20.11 -32.94
C HIS A 807 1.79 -18.93 -33.90
N THR A 808 0.71 -18.23 -34.23
CA THR A 808 0.79 -17.00 -35.02
C THR A 808 1.31 -15.86 -34.17
N ASN A 809 2.47 -15.31 -34.56
CA ASN A 809 3.04 -14.11 -33.96
C ASN A 809 2.16 -12.90 -34.29
N SER A 810 1.11 -12.69 -33.49
CA SER A 810 0.19 -11.56 -33.65
C SER A 810 0.94 -10.24 -33.44
N PRO A 811 0.70 -9.19 -34.24
CA PRO A 811 1.41 -7.92 -34.11
C PRO A 811 1.23 -7.32 -32.70
N PRO A 812 2.25 -6.59 -32.18
CA PRO A 812 2.20 -6.00 -30.85
C PRO A 812 1.00 -5.06 -30.73
N LYS A 813 0.33 -5.09 -29.57
CA LYS A 813 -0.88 -4.29 -29.31
C LYS A 813 -0.65 -3.35 -28.13
N PHE A 814 -1.18 -2.14 -28.21
CA PHE A 814 -1.16 -1.25 -27.04
C PHE A 814 -2.20 -1.75 -26.02
N ILE A 815 -1.83 -1.94 -24.76
CA ILE A 815 -2.72 -2.49 -23.73
C ILE A 815 -3.31 -1.37 -22.86
N TYR A 816 -4.62 -1.20 -22.91
CA TYR A 816 -5.38 -0.44 -21.92
C TYR A 816 -5.94 -1.41 -20.87
N SER A 817 -5.37 -1.41 -19.67
CA SER A 817 -5.85 -2.24 -18.55
C SER A 817 -6.84 -1.45 -17.70
N THR A 818 -8.07 -1.94 -17.56
CA THR A 818 -9.08 -1.31 -16.69
C THR A 818 -9.90 -2.32 -15.90
N LYS A 819 -10.44 -1.92 -14.74
CA LYS A 819 -11.33 -2.75 -13.92
C LYS A 819 -12.64 -3.09 -14.66
N TYR A 820 -13.08 -4.35 -14.62
CA TYR A 820 -14.40 -4.72 -15.14
C TYR A 820 -15.50 -4.26 -14.18
N THR A 821 -16.46 -3.51 -14.72
CA THR A 821 -17.58 -2.87 -14.01
C THR A 821 -18.77 -2.73 -14.97
N THR A 822 -19.92 -2.27 -14.46
CA THR A 822 -21.07 -1.89 -15.31
C THR A 822 -20.76 -0.77 -16.31
N GLY A 823 -19.71 0.03 -16.07
CA GLY A 823 -19.31 1.12 -16.97
C GLY A 823 -18.31 0.72 -18.05
N SER A 824 -17.66 -0.46 -17.95
CA SER A 824 -16.44 -0.74 -18.72
C SER A 824 -16.64 -0.77 -20.24
N HIS A 825 -17.81 -1.18 -20.73
CA HIS A 825 -18.13 -1.10 -22.17
C HIS A 825 -18.17 0.35 -22.68
N ARG A 826 -18.66 1.30 -21.87
CA ARG A 826 -18.67 2.73 -22.19
C ARG A 826 -17.24 3.28 -22.21
N THR A 827 -16.45 3.01 -21.17
CA THR A 827 -15.05 3.47 -21.11
C THR A 827 -14.22 2.90 -22.27
N LYS A 828 -14.44 1.63 -22.65
CA LYS A 828 -13.84 1.05 -23.86
C LYS A 828 -14.27 1.82 -25.10
N LYS A 829 -15.58 1.98 -25.35
CA LYS A 829 -16.08 2.65 -26.56
C LYS A 829 -15.52 4.08 -26.67
N LEU A 830 -15.53 4.83 -25.57
CA LEU A 830 -15.00 6.20 -25.55
C LEU A 830 -13.51 6.25 -25.89
N VAL A 831 -12.68 5.48 -25.18
CA VAL A 831 -11.23 5.45 -25.43
C VAL A 831 -10.90 4.93 -26.84
N SER A 832 -11.61 3.93 -27.34
CA SER A 832 -11.46 3.43 -28.71
C SER A 832 -11.92 4.42 -29.78
N ASN A 833 -13.01 5.17 -29.55
CA ASN A 833 -13.50 6.19 -30.48
C ASN A 833 -12.48 7.32 -30.68
N HIS A 834 -11.80 7.75 -29.60
CA HIS A 834 -10.78 8.81 -29.67
C HIS A 834 -9.38 8.30 -30.01
N TRP A 835 -9.15 6.98 -30.10
CA TRP A 835 -7.83 6.41 -30.44
C TRP A 835 -7.32 6.83 -31.84
N SER A 836 -8.23 7.17 -32.74
CA SER A 836 -7.93 7.77 -34.04
C SER A 836 -7.08 9.05 -33.94
N ILE A 837 -7.24 9.85 -32.87
CA ILE A 837 -6.44 11.07 -32.62
C ILE A 837 -4.95 10.72 -32.50
N ILE A 838 -4.61 9.62 -31.81
CA ILE A 838 -3.23 9.16 -31.65
C ILE A 838 -2.67 8.57 -32.97
N GLN A 839 -3.54 7.98 -33.81
CA GLN A 839 -3.16 7.32 -35.07
C GLN A 839 -3.11 8.25 -36.28
N ALA A 840 -3.68 9.46 -36.19
CA ALA A 840 -3.55 10.52 -37.19
C ALA A 840 -2.16 11.17 -37.19
N ASP A 841 -1.44 11.06 -36.07
CA ASP A 841 -0.13 11.66 -35.86
C ASP A 841 0.99 10.76 -36.38
N ALA A 842 1.73 11.22 -37.39
CA ALA A 842 2.79 10.44 -38.03
C ALA A 842 3.93 10.06 -37.06
N GLY A 843 4.21 10.90 -36.06
CA GLY A 843 5.26 10.66 -35.06
C GLY A 843 4.84 9.63 -34.02
N LEU A 844 3.62 9.73 -33.48
CA LEU A 844 3.11 8.74 -32.52
C LEU A 844 2.80 7.39 -33.19
N LYS A 845 2.38 7.39 -34.46
CA LYS A 845 2.08 6.18 -35.25
C LYS A 845 3.27 5.25 -35.46
N SER A 846 4.52 5.74 -35.39
CA SER A 846 5.71 4.87 -35.48
C SER A 846 5.95 4.07 -34.19
N VAL A 847 5.64 4.63 -33.02
CA VAL A 847 5.93 4.03 -31.70
C VAL A 847 4.69 3.46 -30.98
N VAL A 848 3.48 3.88 -31.34
CA VAL A 848 2.21 3.42 -30.78
C VAL A 848 1.51 2.46 -31.76
N PRO A 849 1.40 1.15 -31.44
CA PRO A 849 0.74 0.19 -32.31
C PRO A 849 -0.71 0.57 -32.63
N LYS A 850 -1.11 0.30 -33.88
CA LYS A 850 -2.45 0.56 -34.43
C LYS A 850 -3.58 0.01 -33.55
N ASP A 851 -3.42 -1.22 -33.08
CA ASP A 851 -4.43 -1.93 -32.28
C ASP A 851 -4.38 -1.57 -30.79
N LEU A 852 -5.46 -0.96 -30.28
CA LEU A 852 -5.71 -0.82 -28.84
C LEU A 852 -6.45 -2.04 -28.27
N MET A 853 -5.77 -2.84 -27.46
CA MET A 853 -6.35 -3.97 -26.74
C MET A 853 -6.81 -3.57 -25.34
N THR A 854 -8.11 -3.62 -25.08
CA THR A 854 -8.67 -3.44 -23.73
C THR A 854 -8.59 -4.74 -22.93
N CYS A 855 -7.80 -4.75 -21.87
CA CYS A 855 -7.67 -5.86 -20.92
C CYS A 855 -8.42 -5.54 -19.62
N TYR A 856 -9.11 -6.53 -19.05
CA TYR A 856 -9.97 -6.32 -17.89
C TYR A 856 -9.40 -6.91 -16.60
N ARG A 857 -9.21 -6.07 -15.58
CA ARG A 857 -8.89 -6.47 -14.20
C ARG A 857 -10.17 -6.95 -13.50
N ARG A 858 -10.08 -8.02 -12.70
CA ARG A 858 -11.23 -8.59 -11.98
C ARG A 858 -11.81 -7.58 -10.98
N GLY A 859 -13.14 -7.59 -10.80
CA GLY A 859 -13.79 -6.96 -9.66
C GLY A 859 -13.53 -7.71 -8.35
N THR A 860 -13.89 -7.09 -7.23
CA THR A 860 -13.86 -7.71 -5.89
C THR A 860 -14.86 -8.87 -5.84
N ASN A 861 -14.40 -10.08 -5.56
CA ASN A 861 -15.26 -11.28 -5.50
C ASN A 861 -15.62 -11.67 -4.06
N LEU A 862 -16.48 -12.67 -3.89
CA LEU A 862 -16.88 -13.16 -2.56
C LEU A 862 -15.68 -13.69 -1.74
N LYS A 863 -14.64 -14.24 -2.36
CA LYS A 863 -13.37 -14.60 -1.68
C LYS A 863 -12.72 -13.37 -1.06
N ASP A 864 -12.56 -12.30 -1.84
CA ASP A 864 -11.94 -11.04 -1.39
C ASP A 864 -12.77 -10.35 -0.28
N LEU A 865 -14.09 -10.60 -0.24
CA LEU A 865 -15.01 -10.04 0.76
C LEU A 865 -15.10 -10.86 2.05
N LEU A 866 -15.07 -12.19 1.96
CA LEU A 866 -15.39 -13.11 3.07
C LEU A 866 -14.17 -13.84 3.66
N VAL A 867 -13.14 -14.12 2.85
CA VAL A 867 -11.99 -14.96 3.26
C VAL A 867 -10.84 -14.09 3.77
N LYS A 868 -10.91 -13.71 5.05
CA LYS A 868 -9.92 -12.88 5.76
C LYS A 868 -8.58 -13.61 5.90
N THR A 869 -7.47 -13.11 5.34
CA THR A 869 -6.15 -13.77 5.45
C THR A 869 -5.64 -13.83 6.89
N ASP A 870 -5.44 -12.66 7.51
CA ASP A 870 -5.27 -12.50 8.96
C ASP A 870 -6.68 -12.45 9.58
N PRO A 871 -7.16 -13.49 10.27
CA PRO A 871 -8.48 -13.45 10.89
C PRO A 871 -8.50 -12.44 12.04
N VAL A 872 -7.44 -12.37 12.86
CA VAL A 872 -7.41 -11.66 14.15
C VAL A 872 -7.67 -10.16 14.01
N GLY A 873 -7.42 -9.60 12.82
CA GLY A 873 -7.83 -8.26 12.43
C GLY A 873 -9.32 -7.90 12.63
N CYS A 874 -10.26 -8.87 12.65
CA CYS A 874 -11.67 -8.57 12.97
C CYS A 874 -12.09 -8.80 14.43
N TYR A 875 -11.26 -9.49 15.24
CA TYR A 875 -11.55 -9.83 16.64
C TYR A 875 -11.06 -8.72 17.57
N GLN A 876 -9.91 -8.12 17.26
CA GLN A 876 -9.36 -6.97 17.99
C GLN A 876 -10.02 -5.65 17.55
N LYS A 877 -11.36 -5.61 17.49
CA LYS A 877 -12.17 -4.38 17.41
C LYS A 877 -12.12 -3.62 18.75
N GLY A 878 -10.94 -3.08 19.08
CA GLY A 878 -10.71 -2.27 20.27
C GLY A 878 -10.91 -3.02 21.59
N GLN A 879 -9.84 -3.27 22.34
CA GLN A 879 -10.01 -3.41 23.77
C GLN A 879 -10.50 -2.07 24.31
N ASN A 880 -11.76 -2.02 24.77
CA ASN A 880 -12.23 -0.98 25.67
C ASN A 880 -11.49 -1.17 27.00
N THR A 881 -10.24 -0.69 27.07
CA THR A 881 -9.57 -0.44 28.35
C THR A 881 -10.48 0.45 29.18
N TRP A 882 -10.56 0.21 30.49
CA TRP A 882 -11.45 0.90 31.42
C TRP A 882 -11.41 2.46 31.34
N LEU A 883 -10.32 3.02 30.82
CA LEU A 883 -10.11 4.46 30.58
C LEU A 883 -10.57 5.00 29.20
N ARG A 884 -11.07 4.17 28.27
CA ARG A 884 -11.37 4.60 26.87
C ARG A 884 -12.66 4.01 26.30
N ASN A 885 -13.72 4.81 26.38
CA ASN A 885 -14.79 4.82 25.38
C ASN A 885 -14.48 5.94 24.36
N ASP A 886 -13.47 5.72 23.50
CA ASP A 886 -13.02 6.68 22.47
C ASP A 886 -14.12 6.87 21.40
N LEU A 887 -15.10 7.75 21.66
CA LEU A 887 -16.18 8.09 20.74
C LEU A 887 -15.62 8.60 19.39
N PRO A 888 -16.16 8.18 18.24
CA PRO A 888 -15.63 8.58 16.94
C PRO A 888 -16.02 10.03 16.59
N GLY A 889 -15.05 10.82 16.13
CA GLY A 889 -15.22 12.24 15.81
C GLY A 889 -13.97 13.11 16.05
N CYS A 890 -14.12 14.42 15.91
CA CYS A 890 -13.10 15.42 16.22
C CYS A 890 -13.32 16.06 17.60
N PHE A 891 -12.29 16.02 18.45
CA PHE A 891 -12.33 16.49 19.83
C PHE A 891 -11.20 17.49 20.14
N ARG A 892 -11.48 18.45 21.04
CA ARG A 892 -10.51 19.47 21.46
C ARG A 892 -9.62 18.94 22.58
N CYS A 893 -8.33 19.26 22.48
CA CYS A 893 -7.40 19.16 23.59
C CYS A 893 -7.43 20.49 24.40
N PRO A 894 -7.24 20.48 25.74
CA PRO A 894 -7.26 21.69 26.57
C PRO A 894 -6.27 22.77 26.11
N ASN A 895 -6.62 24.04 26.29
CA ASN A 895 -5.80 25.24 26.04
C ASN A 895 -5.09 25.35 24.66
N CYS A 896 -5.53 24.58 23.65
CA CYS A 896 -4.91 24.60 22.34
C CYS A 896 -5.43 25.73 21.43
N THR A 897 -4.54 26.67 21.09
CA THR A 897 -4.82 27.81 20.19
C THR A 897 -5.39 27.42 18.83
N SER A 898 -5.09 26.21 18.36
CA SER A 898 -5.44 25.72 17.03
C SER A 898 -6.80 25.01 17.07
N CYS A 899 -7.15 24.37 18.20
CA CYS A 899 -8.48 23.80 18.43
C CYS A 899 -9.63 24.82 18.44
N ARG A 900 -9.35 26.11 18.67
CA ARG A 900 -10.35 27.19 18.51
C ARG A 900 -10.93 27.26 17.09
N PHE A 901 -10.15 26.88 16.08
CA PHE A 901 -10.54 26.89 14.66
C PHE A 901 -11.02 25.51 14.17
N MET A 902 -11.01 24.51 15.05
CA MET A 902 -11.46 23.15 14.76
C MET A 902 -12.98 23.04 14.91
N THR A 903 -13.64 22.61 13.83
CA THR A 903 -15.05 22.15 13.85
C THR A 903 -15.10 20.77 14.52
N LEU A 904 -16.07 20.57 15.43
CA LEU A 904 -16.20 19.35 16.22
C LEU A 904 -17.38 18.51 15.76
N GLY A 905 -17.36 17.24 16.14
CA GLY A 905 -18.46 16.30 15.91
C GLY A 905 -18.01 14.98 15.28
N ASN A 906 -18.97 14.07 15.12
CA ASN A 906 -18.78 12.74 14.53
C ASN A 906 -19.00 12.70 13.01
N SER A 907 -19.17 13.86 12.36
CA SER A 907 -19.52 13.95 10.94
C SER A 907 -19.20 15.30 10.33
N PHE A 908 -19.04 15.32 9.00
CA PHE A 908 -18.94 16.52 8.18
C PHE A 908 -19.89 16.44 6.97
N LEU A 909 -20.07 17.54 6.25
CA LEU A 909 -20.89 17.62 5.03
C LEU A 909 -20.01 17.73 3.79
N HIS A 910 -20.48 17.21 2.66
CA HIS A 910 -19.88 17.44 1.34
C HIS A 910 -20.04 18.92 0.94
N PRO A 911 -18.99 19.62 0.48
CA PRO A 911 -19.07 21.06 0.23
C PRO A 911 -20.18 21.48 -0.75
N GLN A 912 -20.29 20.79 -1.89
CA GLN A 912 -21.25 21.13 -2.96
C GLN A 912 -22.58 20.35 -2.88
N THR A 913 -22.60 19.13 -2.34
CA THR A 913 -23.82 18.26 -2.36
C THR A 913 -24.53 18.15 -1.01
N GLY A 914 -24.02 18.80 0.05
CA GLY A 914 -24.58 18.74 1.41
C GLY A 914 -24.55 17.37 2.09
N LYS A 915 -24.14 16.30 1.39
CA LYS A 915 -24.20 14.92 1.86
C LYS A 915 -23.35 14.71 3.12
N ARG A 916 -23.98 14.20 4.19
CA ARG A 916 -23.31 13.89 5.46
C ARG A 916 -22.40 12.65 5.33
N PHE A 917 -21.17 12.78 5.84
CA PHE A 917 -20.20 11.69 6.02
C PHE A 917 -19.89 11.52 7.51
N LEU A 918 -19.79 10.28 7.99
CA LEU A 918 -19.42 9.97 9.37
C LEU A 918 -17.91 9.75 9.51
N ILE A 919 -17.31 10.37 10.53
CA ILE A 919 -15.92 10.16 10.94
C ILE A 919 -15.86 8.85 11.74
N LYS A 920 -14.89 7.98 11.43
CA LYS A 920 -14.82 6.61 11.99
C LYS A 920 -13.87 6.43 13.18
N HIS A 921 -13.12 7.47 13.53
CA HIS A 921 -12.03 7.41 14.50
C HIS A 921 -12.15 8.55 15.50
N HIS A 922 -11.71 8.33 16.73
CA HIS A 922 -11.47 9.40 17.69
C HIS A 922 -10.19 10.16 17.27
N ILE A 923 -10.32 11.44 16.92
CA ILE A 923 -9.24 12.28 16.41
C ILE A 923 -9.13 13.55 17.26
N THR A 924 -7.89 13.89 17.63
CA THR A 924 -7.57 15.06 18.47
C THR A 924 -6.47 15.92 17.82
N CYS A 925 -6.12 17.03 18.48
CA CYS A 925 -5.07 17.94 18.01
C CYS A 925 -3.65 17.32 17.94
N THR A 926 -3.38 16.28 18.74
CA THR A 926 -2.09 15.58 18.82
C THR A 926 -2.01 14.36 17.91
N THR A 927 -3.15 13.89 17.40
CA THR A 927 -3.20 12.75 16.48
C THR A 927 -2.41 13.06 15.18
N THR A 928 -1.80 12.03 14.61
CA THR A 928 -0.87 12.05 13.46
C THR A 928 -1.40 11.22 12.29
N HIS A 929 -0.89 11.39 11.06
CA HIS A 929 -1.31 10.63 9.88
C HIS A 929 -2.81 10.77 9.58
N ILE A 930 -3.22 12.01 9.37
CA ILE A 930 -4.61 12.47 9.22
C ILE A 930 -4.84 13.03 7.83
N ILE A 931 -6.06 12.82 7.31
CA ILE A 931 -6.63 13.66 6.25
C ILE A 931 -7.56 14.68 6.90
N TYR A 932 -7.34 15.95 6.61
CA TYR A 932 -8.16 17.05 7.07
C TYR A 932 -8.83 17.79 5.90
N LEU A 933 -9.93 18.44 6.20
CA LEU A 933 -10.66 19.36 5.34
C LEU A 933 -10.55 20.75 5.95
N ILE A 934 -10.13 21.74 5.15
CA ILE A 934 -10.26 23.17 5.46
C ILE A 934 -11.41 23.70 4.62
N THR A 935 -12.35 24.41 5.24
CA THR A 935 -13.51 24.99 4.55
C THR A 935 -13.43 26.51 4.61
N CYS A 936 -13.58 27.14 3.46
CA CYS A 936 -13.52 28.58 3.28
C CYS A 936 -14.94 29.20 3.36
N PRO A 937 -15.10 30.46 3.82
CA PRO A 937 -16.42 31.10 3.87
C PRO A 937 -17.13 31.22 2.52
N CYS A 938 -16.38 31.29 1.41
CA CYS A 938 -16.89 31.25 0.04
C CYS A 938 -17.41 29.87 -0.42
N GLY A 939 -17.48 28.87 0.47
CA GLY A 939 -17.93 27.50 0.17
C GLY A 939 -16.83 26.58 -0.39
N LEU A 940 -15.79 27.14 -1.03
CA LEU A 940 -14.66 26.35 -1.52
C LEU A 940 -13.94 25.64 -0.36
N SER A 941 -13.42 24.44 -0.63
CA SER A 941 -12.76 23.61 0.38
C SER A 941 -11.45 23.02 -0.14
N TYR A 942 -10.57 22.70 0.80
CA TYR A 942 -9.25 22.11 0.59
C TYR A 942 -9.12 20.80 1.36
N VAL A 943 -8.77 19.71 0.68
CA VAL A 943 -8.34 18.45 1.32
C VAL A 943 -6.81 18.45 1.44
N GLY A 944 -6.28 17.99 2.56
CA GLY A 944 -4.84 17.72 2.68
C GLY A 944 -4.47 16.73 3.77
N LYS A 945 -3.28 16.16 3.67
CA LYS A 945 -2.70 15.24 4.64
C LYS A 945 -1.74 15.89 5.63
N THR A 946 -1.51 15.21 6.75
CA THR A 946 -0.38 15.44 7.66
C THR A 946 0.07 14.13 8.29
N ASP A 947 1.36 13.83 8.18
CA ASP A 947 2.09 12.81 8.93
C ASP A 947 2.39 13.31 10.36
N GLN A 948 2.79 14.58 10.50
CA GLN A 948 2.92 15.34 11.74
C GLN A 948 1.58 15.51 12.47
N THR A 949 1.62 16.02 13.71
CA THR A 949 0.41 16.30 14.51
C THR A 949 -0.49 17.33 13.82
N LEU A 950 -1.81 17.15 13.94
CA LEU A 950 -2.81 18.05 13.35
C LEU A 950 -2.62 19.51 13.79
N ARG A 951 -2.26 19.75 15.06
CA ARG A 951 -1.95 21.07 15.59
C ARG A 951 -0.83 21.76 14.80
N LEU A 952 0.31 21.09 14.64
CA LEU A 952 1.49 21.66 13.98
C LEU A 952 1.21 22.01 12.52
N ARG A 953 0.51 21.13 11.80
CA ARG A 953 0.09 21.39 10.41
C ARG A 953 -0.83 22.60 10.28
N MET A 954 -1.80 22.74 11.19
CA MET A 954 -2.73 23.88 11.17
C MET A 954 -2.05 25.19 11.55
N ASP A 955 -1.07 25.17 12.45
CA ASP A 955 -0.26 26.34 12.76
C ASP A 955 0.66 26.73 11.59
N GLY A 956 1.12 25.76 10.79
CA GLY A 956 1.75 25.98 9.48
C GLY A 956 0.85 26.74 8.49
N HIS A 957 -0.37 26.27 8.25
CA HIS A 957 -1.36 26.98 7.40
C HIS A 957 -1.65 28.40 7.91
N ARG A 958 -1.85 28.56 9.23
CA ARG A 958 -2.08 29.87 9.86
C ARG A 958 -0.87 30.80 9.71
N SER A 959 0.35 30.26 9.66
CA SER A 959 1.57 31.03 9.38
C SER A 959 1.66 31.44 7.91
N ALA A 960 1.34 30.54 6.98
CA ALA A 960 1.32 30.83 5.54
C ALA A 960 0.32 31.97 5.22
N ILE A 961 -0.90 31.94 5.77
CA ILE A 961 -1.90 33.01 5.60
C ILE A 961 -1.36 34.36 6.12
N ARG A 962 -0.71 34.40 7.30
CA ARG A 962 -0.09 35.63 7.83
C ARG A 962 1.08 36.14 6.99
N THR A 963 1.73 35.27 6.23
CA THR A 963 2.84 35.61 5.36
C THR A 963 2.32 36.15 4.02
N ALA A 964 1.27 35.55 3.45
CA ALA A 964 0.57 36.09 2.28
C ALA A 964 0.10 37.53 2.52
N PHE A 965 -0.65 37.77 3.61
CA PHE A 965 -1.10 39.11 4.03
C PHE A 965 0.03 40.09 4.46
N ARG A 966 1.30 39.67 4.45
CA ARG A 966 2.46 40.55 4.68
C ARG A 966 3.27 40.79 3.41
N ASN A 967 3.41 39.77 2.58
CA ASN A 967 4.36 39.72 1.47
C ASN A 967 3.68 39.82 0.09
N GLY A 968 2.33 39.85 0.03
CA GLY A 968 1.56 39.91 -1.22
C GLY A 968 1.40 38.56 -1.95
N TYR A 969 2.13 37.51 -1.55
CA TYR A 969 2.09 36.20 -2.18
C TYR A 969 2.61 35.08 -1.25
N THR A 970 2.26 33.82 -1.52
CA THR A 970 2.94 32.63 -0.99
C THR A 970 2.77 31.41 -1.91
N ASN A 971 3.64 30.39 -1.78
CA ASN A 971 3.55 29.15 -2.57
C ASN A 971 2.55 28.13 -1.99
N LYS A 972 1.39 28.59 -1.50
CA LYS A 972 0.39 27.78 -0.78
C LYS A 972 -1.04 28.22 -1.15
N PRO A 973 -1.87 27.38 -1.80
CA PRO A 973 -3.13 27.81 -2.39
C PRO A 973 -4.14 28.34 -1.37
N VAL A 974 -4.32 27.63 -0.25
CA VAL A 974 -5.21 28.07 0.84
C VAL A 974 -4.85 29.47 1.35
N ALA A 975 -3.58 29.87 1.29
CA ALA A 975 -3.11 31.16 1.78
C ALA A 975 -3.13 32.26 0.71
N ASN A 976 -2.95 31.92 -0.57
CA ASN A 976 -3.20 32.84 -1.68
C ASN A 976 -4.70 33.13 -1.83
N HIS A 977 -5.54 32.10 -1.84
CA HIS A 977 -6.99 32.26 -1.89
C HIS A 977 -7.55 33.11 -0.73
N PHE A 978 -7.02 32.95 0.48
CA PHE A 978 -7.39 33.81 1.61
C PHE A 978 -6.95 35.27 1.40
N LEU A 979 -5.86 35.53 0.68
CA LEU A 979 -5.41 36.88 0.33
C LEU A 979 -6.28 37.48 -0.80
N GLU A 980 -6.46 36.74 -1.90
CA GLU A 980 -7.23 37.11 -3.10
C GLU A 980 -8.68 37.47 -2.77
N VAL A 981 -9.34 36.67 -1.93
CA VAL A 981 -10.74 36.90 -1.51
C VAL A 981 -10.82 37.69 -0.17
N GLY A 982 -9.69 38.18 0.33
CA GLY A 982 -9.63 39.02 1.54
C GLY A 982 -10.03 38.33 2.86
N HIS A 983 -10.21 37.01 2.86
CA HIS A 983 -10.62 36.23 4.02
C HIS A 983 -9.55 36.21 5.13
N ARG A 984 -9.91 36.67 6.34
CA ARG A 984 -8.99 36.82 7.47
C ARG A 984 -8.98 35.58 8.37
N LEU A 985 -7.86 35.34 9.07
CA LEU A 985 -7.69 34.20 10.00
C LEU A 985 -8.86 33.87 10.96
N PRO A 986 -9.66 34.82 11.49
CA PRO A 986 -10.83 34.49 12.32
C PRO A 986 -11.88 33.59 11.64
N THR A 987 -11.95 33.57 10.30
CA THR A 987 -12.88 32.74 9.52
C THR A 987 -12.32 31.36 9.17
N PHE A 988 -11.02 31.12 9.37
CA PHE A 988 -10.38 29.82 9.10
C PHE A 988 -11.07 28.69 9.90
N ARG A 989 -11.57 27.65 9.23
CA ARG A 989 -12.18 26.46 9.86
C ARG A 989 -11.62 25.19 9.26
N PHE A 990 -11.38 24.19 10.11
CA PHE A 990 -10.91 22.88 9.67
C PHE A 990 -11.53 21.74 10.49
N ILE A 991 -11.55 20.54 9.92
CA ILE A 991 -11.97 19.30 10.59
C ILE A 991 -11.08 18.14 10.09
N ALA A 992 -10.78 17.17 10.95
CA ALA A 992 -10.15 15.93 10.51
C ALA A 992 -11.22 14.95 10.01
N ILE A 993 -11.09 14.49 8.77
CA ILE A 993 -12.11 13.66 8.11
C ILE A 993 -11.73 12.17 8.10
N ASP A 994 -10.43 11.86 8.22
CA ASP A 994 -9.93 10.49 8.23
C ASP A 994 -8.61 10.38 9.01
N HIS A 995 -8.33 9.19 9.54
CA HIS A 995 -7.08 8.88 10.25
C HIS A 995 -6.56 7.52 9.78
N ILE A 996 -5.28 7.46 9.43
CA ILE A 996 -4.61 6.26 8.95
C ILE A 996 -3.81 5.70 10.14
N PRO A 997 -4.34 4.72 10.92
CA PRO A 997 -3.59 4.09 11.98
C PRO A 997 -2.37 3.33 11.44
N PRO A 998 -1.39 2.95 12.29
CA PRO A 998 -0.30 2.07 11.89
C PRO A 998 -0.83 0.76 11.28
N PRO A 999 -0.39 0.34 10.08
CA PRO A 999 -0.83 -0.92 9.48
C PRO A 999 -0.43 -2.11 10.36
N ARG A 1000 -1.39 -2.96 10.75
CA ARG A 1000 -1.16 -4.14 11.63
C ARG A 1000 -0.04 -5.07 11.13
N ARG A 1001 0.24 -5.11 9.83
CA ARG A 1001 1.29 -5.96 9.22
C ARG A 1001 2.53 -5.17 8.74
N GLY A 1002 2.67 -3.88 9.05
CA GLY A 1002 3.68 -3.04 8.40
C GLY A 1002 3.29 -2.68 6.96
N GLY A 1003 4.27 -2.21 6.18
CA GLY A 1003 4.05 -1.55 4.87
C GLY A 1003 3.93 -0.02 4.96
N ASP A 1004 3.99 0.64 3.81
CA ASP A 1004 4.10 2.10 3.70
C ASP A 1004 2.81 2.85 4.11
N ARG A 1005 2.81 3.35 5.36
CA ARG A 1005 1.74 4.19 5.92
C ARG A 1005 1.63 5.56 5.23
N SER A 1006 2.71 6.10 4.69
CA SER A 1006 2.78 7.41 4.03
C SER A 1006 2.19 7.38 2.61
N LYS A 1007 2.39 6.28 1.88
CA LYS A 1007 1.70 5.99 0.63
C LYS A 1007 0.21 5.75 0.83
N ILE A 1008 -0.19 5.00 1.86
CA ILE A 1008 -1.62 4.86 2.23
C ILE A 1008 -2.22 6.24 2.54
N LEU A 1009 -1.52 7.09 3.30
CA LEU A 1009 -1.94 8.45 3.61
C LEU A 1009 -2.10 9.30 2.33
N LEU A 1010 -1.16 9.23 1.37
CA LEU A 1010 -1.25 9.94 0.09
C LEU A 1010 -2.39 9.42 -0.81
N GLN A 1011 -2.61 8.11 -0.87
CA GLN A 1011 -3.75 7.52 -1.59
C GLN A 1011 -5.09 7.97 -0.99
N ARG A 1012 -5.18 8.12 0.35
CA ARG A 1012 -6.39 8.61 1.04
C ARG A 1012 -6.59 10.12 0.86
N GLU A 1013 -5.52 10.90 0.75
CA GLU A 1013 -5.58 12.33 0.36
C GLU A 1013 -6.23 12.47 -1.01
N VAL A 1014 -5.69 11.80 -2.04
CA VAL A 1014 -6.24 11.79 -3.40
C VAL A 1014 -7.70 11.31 -3.44
N PHE A 1015 -8.01 10.22 -2.71
CA PHE A 1015 -9.38 9.72 -2.59
C PHE A 1015 -10.33 10.80 -2.09
N TRP A 1016 -10.02 11.48 -0.99
CA TRP A 1016 -10.90 12.53 -0.46
C TRP A 1016 -10.93 13.78 -1.34
N THR A 1017 -9.81 14.16 -1.96
CA THR A 1017 -9.75 15.29 -2.92
C THR A 1017 -10.72 15.09 -4.07
N ARG A 1018 -10.71 13.89 -4.69
CA ARG A 1018 -11.66 13.51 -5.75
C ARG A 1018 -13.09 13.31 -5.20
N LYS A 1019 -13.26 12.70 -4.02
CA LYS A 1019 -14.59 12.37 -3.47
C LYS A 1019 -15.39 13.56 -2.96
N LEU A 1020 -14.72 14.68 -2.67
CA LEU A 1020 -15.33 15.95 -2.25
C LEU A 1020 -15.22 17.05 -3.32
N ASN A 1021 -14.75 16.69 -4.53
CA ASN A 1021 -14.48 17.59 -5.66
C ASN A 1021 -13.77 18.91 -5.24
N THR A 1022 -12.60 18.80 -4.60
CA THR A 1022 -11.86 19.97 -4.08
C THR A 1022 -10.76 20.48 -5.01
N LEU A 1023 -10.66 19.94 -6.22
CA LEU A 1023 -9.75 20.44 -7.26
C LEU A 1023 -10.20 21.79 -7.80
N ALA A 1024 -9.25 22.68 -8.11
CA ALA A 1024 -9.54 23.93 -8.82
C ALA A 1024 -10.17 23.64 -10.21
N PRO A 1025 -11.18 24.42 -10.66
CA PRO A 1025 -11.75 25.61 -10.02
C PRO A 1025 -12.84 25.32 -8.96
N ALA A 1026 -13.30 24.07 -8.80
CA ALA A 1026 -14.39 23.70 -7.89
C ALA A 1026 -14.00 23.64 -6.39
N GLY A 1027 -12.71 23.85 -6.07
CA GLY A 1027 -12.14 23.89 -4.73
C GLY A 1027 -10.71 24.43 -4.75
N LEU A 1028 -9.98 24.23 -3.65
CA LEU A 1028 -8.70 24.90 -3.36
C LEU A 1028 -7.45 24.01 -3.53
N ASN A 1029 -7.59 22.82 -4.12
CA ASN A 1029 -6.45 21.95 -4.45
C ASN A 1029 -6.00 22.21 -5.90
N ASP A 1030 -4.82 22.81 -6.08
CA ASP A 1030 -4.24 23.11 -7.41
C ASP A 1030 -4.01 21.85 -8.26
N GLN A 1031 -3.56 20.78 -7.60
CA GLN A 1031 -3.10 19.55 -8.25
C GLN A 1031 -3.46 18.31 -7.40
N CYS A 1032 -3.59 17.17 -8.07
CA CYS A 1032 -3.87 15.88 -7.45
C CYS A 1032 -3.10 14.77 -8.19
N SER A 1033 -2.02 14.27 -7.57
CA SER A 1033 -1.08 13.36 -8.23
C SER A 1033 -1.47 11.89 -8.05
N LEU A 1034 -1.75 11.22 -9.18
CA LEU A 1034 -2.10 9.79 -9.22
C LEU A 1034 -0.88 8.85 -9.14
N LEU A 1035 0.34 9.38 -9.02
CA LEU A 1035 1.58 8.61 -8.92
C LEU A 1035 1.58 7.61 -7.76
N CYS A 1036 0.89 7.93 -6.65
CA CYS A 1036 0.75 7.02 -5.50
C CYS A 1036 -0.03 5.73 -5.78
N PHE A 1037 -0.74 5.65 -6.92
CA PHE A 1037 -1.43 4.44 -7.40
C PHE A 1037 -0.64 3.69 -8.50
N LEU A 1038 0.61 4.10 -8.77
CA LEU A 1038 1.59 3.27 -9.46
C LEU A 1038 2.14 2.20 -8.49
N GLU A 1039 2.41 1.02 -9.04
CA GLU A 1039 2.93 -0.12 -8.27
C GLU A 1039 4.45 -0.01 -8.07
N GLN A 1040 4.89 0.90 -7.19
CA GLN A 1040 6.09 0.59 -6.38
C GLN A 1040 5.78 -0.71 -5.62
N ARG A 1041 6.75 -1.63 -5.57
CA ARG A 1041 6.69 -2.86 -4.77
C ARG A 1041 6.89 -2.58 -3.27
#